data_AF-R4LR98-F1
#
_entry.id   AF-R4LR98-F1
#
_cell.length_a   1.000
_cell.length_b   1.000
_cell.length_c   1.000
_cell.angle_alpha   90.00
_cell.angle_beta   90.00
_cell.angle_gamma   90.00
#
_symmetry.space_group_name_H-M   'P 1'
#
loop_
_entity.id
_entity.type
_entity.pdbx_description
1 polymer ?
#
loop_
_entity_poly.entity_id
_entity_poly.type
_entity_poly.pdbx_seq_one_letter_code
_entity_poly.pdbx_strand_id
1 'polypeptide(L)'
;MSGDNTVLVWQEGERERWLARAAALDHGREQPDWAAAVAGADRLGDLSLPQVVWLIAKGPEASARALLERPAVLGMRQRLDVVRVAVARFEEDAVALALSEAGAGADALGSALLPIRGPEPARLVAGWLRHLGSARLWARLWLARHPDAAARALIPDAAGRAGKARQNAGDALRGLASTGAGPVLVEVAAQLGGTAPAVVAALLDPPPGKPARSPKLPSWCGPGRLPAIERADGGGVLPDDVVARLVTALTQARLSPAPEPAPGDPELLLAVESSAAAQPLVAPVGPEAAGLIAQCDRASLAAWGRALVEAWLTDGMPAAHAWVVLAQAHLGDDATADLLAPHVRSWPARSRWARAIDGLAVLATLGTDTALRHLLAIEENMAGGPTNERALVHLTQAAALRGLSVTQLADRLALTHRLDTGSTLDHGTRSLRVTVDDSLAVHLRDEDGRIVRTPPKPVAAAFRQWKKDLLRAAAAQLGRCERDMLTRRVRPARDLSGVLLRHPILGPVARRVLWGSYEGGRLVRALRVAEDGSFADGHDNTAIVDGCTPLGIVHPADLDPGERAAWAQLFADYEILQPFPQLHRPAVVLTPAQRAATSLAGGWTVPTARVVQLLNGRWMGGDHESGRFRSVRLSCDLPGGLAVVVELDPGVASGGYNTDGEQTVVEIWVDDSRSDHWQVTRRTPLGESDAAALSEALIDWQARPVAGGS
;
A
#
# COMPACT_ATOMS: atom_id res chain seq x y z
N MET A 1 -22.98 -32.35 -30.99
CA MET A 1 -22.12 -31.45 -30.21
C MET A 1 -22.56 -31.56 -28.77
N SER A 2 -21.89 -32.42 -28.00
CA SER A 2 -22.14 -32.52 -26.55
C SER A 2 -21.80 -31.17 -25.94
N GLY A 3 -22.71 -30.57 -25.17
CA GLY A 3 -22.41 -29.33 -24.45
C GLY A 3 -21.16 -29.55 -23.60
N ASP A 4 -20.19 -28.65 -23.68
CA ASP A 4 -19.01 -28.69 -22.82
C ASP A 4 -19.51 -28.42 -21.40
N ASN A 5 -19.69 -29.51 -20.64
CA ASN A 5 -20.18 -29.43 -19.28
C ASN A 5 -19.11 -28.76 -18.42
N THR A 6 -19.51 -27.90 -17.49
CA THR A 6 -18.58 -27.33 -16.52
C THR A 6 -18.04 -28.43 -15.63
N VAL A 7 -16.71 -28.55 -15.55
CA VAL A 7 -16.01 -29.61 -14.80
C VAL A 7 -14.86 -29.02 -13.98
N LEU A 8 -14.51 -29.70 -12.89
CA LEU A 8 -13.37 -29.35 -12.06
C LEU A 8 -12.10 -30.01 -12.60
N VAL A 9 -11.10 -29.21 -12.93
CA VAL A 9 -9.78 -29.65 -13.39
C VAL A 9 -8.76 -29.12 -12.40
N TRP A 10 -8.31 -29.98 -11.48
CA TRP A 10 -7.37 -29.63 -10.40
C TRP A 10 -5.91 -29.76 -10.84
N GLN A 11 -5.04 -28.90 -10.31
CA GLN A 11 -3.58 -29.09 -10.33
C GLN A 11 -3.17 -30.06 -9.23
N GLU A 12 -1.96 -30.61 -9.32
CA GLU A 12 -1.45 -31.54 -8.31
C GLU A 12 -1.48 -30.95 -6.89
N GLY A 13 -2.13 -31.66 -5.97
CA GLY A 13 -2.32 -31.27 -4.56
C GLY A 13 -3.23 -30.06 -4.34
N GLU A 14 -3.83 -29.47 -5.36
CA GLU A 14 -4.61 -28.23 -5.23
C GLU A 14 -5.93 -28.45 -4.48
N ARG A 15 -6.63 -29.55 -4.78
CA ARG A 15 -7.88 -29.93 -4.12
C ARG A 15 -7.65 -30.19 -2.64
N GLU A 16 -6.58 -30.90 -2.31
CA GLU A 16 -6.18 -31.20 -0.93
C GLU A 16 -5.81 -29.92 -0.18
N ARG A 17 -5.08 -28.99 -0.82
CA ARG A 17 -4.77 -27.67 -0.24
C ARG A 17 -6.05 -26.87 0.05
N TRP A 18 -7.04 -26.90 -0.84
CA TRP A 18 -8.31 -26.20 -0.63
C TRP A 18 -9.16 -26.86 0.47
N LEU A 19 -9.24 -28.20 0.51
CA LEU A 19 -9.90 -28.93 1.59
C LEU A 19 -9.25 -28.69 2.95
N ALA A 20 -7.92 -28.61 3.02
CA ALA A 20 -7.18 -28.35 4.26
C ALA A 20 -7.55 -27.01 4.91
N ARG A 21 -8.06 -26.04 4.13
CA ARG A 21 -8.56 -24.76 4.66
C ARG A 21 -9.79 -24.94 5.55
N ALA A 22 -10.49 -26.08 5.50
CA ALA A 22 -11.59 -26.37 6.41
C ALA A 22 -11.16 -26.36 7.89
N ALA A 23 -9.91 -26.72 8.19
CA ALA A 23 -9.36 -26.66 9.53
C ALA A 23 -9.01 -25.23 9.98
N ALA A 24 -8.90 -24.28 9.05
CA ALA A 24 -8.66 -22.89 9.34
C ALA A 24 -9.97 -22.15 9.65
N LEU A 25 -11.07 -22.52 8.98
CA LEU A 25 -12.39 -21.87 9.10
C LEU A 25 -12.85 -21.73 10.57
N ASP A 26 -13.02 -20.48 11.02
CA ASP A 26 -13.47 -20.18 12.38
C ASP A 26 -14.99 -19.98 12.39
N HIS A 27 -15.69 -21.00 12.87
CA HIS A 27 -17.11 -20.90 13.15
C HIS A 27 -17.39 -20.55 14.62
N GLY A 28 -16.40 -20.29 15.46
CA GLY A 28 -16.58 -20.11 16.90
C GLY A 28 -17.00 -21.39 17.61
N ARG A 29 -17.54 -21.27 18.83
CA ARG A 29 -17.98 -22.42 19.62
C ARG A 29 -19.27 -23.01 19.04
N GLU A 30 -19.16 -24.24 18.55
CA GLU A 30 -20.30 -25.03 18.05
C GLU A 30 -21.39 -25.16 19.12
N GLN A 31 -22.64 -24.97 18.69
CA GLN A 31 -23.80 -25.08 19.57
C GLN A 31 -24.68 -26.29 19.18
N PRO A 32 -25.34 -26.95 20.14
CA PRO A 32 -26.10 -28.19 19.89
C PRO A 32 -27.27 -28.03 18.90
N ASP A 33 -27.81 -26.81 18.75
CA ASP A 33 -28.97 -26.49 17.93
C ASP A 33 -28.65 -26.28 16.44
N TRP A 34 -27.37 -26.17 16.06
CA TRP A 34 -26.96 -25.86 14.69
C TRP A 34 -27.37 -26.92 13.67
N ALA A 35 -27.28 -28.20 14.03
CA ALA A 35 -27.68 -29.29 13.14
C ALA A 35 -29.18 -29.21 12.80
N ALA A 36 -30.02 -28.85 13.77
CA ALA A 36 -31.45 -28.66 13.56
C ALA A 36 -31.74 -27.39 12.73
N ALA A 37 -31.02 -26.29 13.00
CA ALA A 37 -31.13 -25.05 12.24
C ALA A 37 -30.78 -25.25 10.76
N VAL A 38 -29.70 -25.98 10.47
CA VAL A 38 -29.27 -26.32 9.09
C VAL A 38 -30.27 -27.23 8.38
N ALA A 39 -30.82 -28.23 9.07
CA ALA A 39 -31.80 -29.14 8.47
C ALA A 39 -33.12 -28.45 8.10
N GLY A 40 -33.47 -27.35 8.79
CA GLY A 40 -34.68 -26.57 8.55
C GLY A 40 -34.50 -25.34 7.67
N ALA A 41 -33.30 -25.07 7.16
CA ALA A 41 -33.03 -23.90 6.32
C ALA A 41 -33.36 -24.17 4.84
N ASP A 42 -33.87 -23.15 4.15
CA ASP A 42 -34.16 -23.21 2.71
C ASP A 42 -33.07 -22.53 1.86
N ARG A 43 -32.29 -21.63 2.46
CA ARG A 43 -31.17 -20.92 1.83
C ARG A 43 -30.09 -20.61 2.86
N LEU A 44 -28.85 -20.44 2.40
CA LEU A 44 -27.71 -20.07 3.26
C LEU A 44 -27.97 -18.78 4.06
N GLY A 45 -28.77 -17.84 3.52
CA GLY A 45 -29.12 -16.60 4.21
C GLY A 45 -30.06 -16.75 5.41
N ASP A 46 -30.66 -17.94 5.63
CA ASP A 46 -31.46 -18.21 6.83
C ASP A 46 -30.58 -18.64 8.02
N LEU A 47 -29.31 -18.95 7.75
CA LEU A 47 -28.32 -19.34 8.74
C LEU A 47 -27.48 -18.14 9.19
N SER A 48 -27.05 -18.18 10.45
CA SER A 48 -25.99 -17.28 10.91
C SER A 48 -24.66 -17.60 10.21
N LEU A 49 -23.77 -16.61 10.10
CA LEU A 49 -22.45 -16.81 9.46
C LEU A 49 -21.65 -17.95 10.10
N PRO A 50 -21.55 -18.07 11.45
CA PRO A 50 -20.96 -19.24 12.10
C PRO A 50 -21.54 -20.59 11.64
N GLN A 51 -22.85 -20.68 11.49
CA GLN A 51 -23.52 -21.89 11.02
C GLN A 51 -23.19 -22.20 9.56
N VAL A 52 -23.08 -21.18 8.70
CA VAL A 52 -22.66 -21.37 7.30
C VAL A 52 -21.22 -21.88 7.23
N VAL A 53 -20.30 -21.23 7.97
CA VAL A 53 -18.89 -21.61 8.01
C VAL A 53 -18.75 -23.05 8.53
N TRP A 54 -19.44 -23.40 9.62
CA TRP A 54 -19.49 -24.76 10.16
C TRP A 54 -20.05 -25.78 9.17
N LEU A 55 -21.16 -25.45 8.49
CA LEU A 55 -21.81 -26.32 7.52
C LEU A 55 -20.87 -26.72 6.39
N ILE A 56 -20.20 -25.72 5.81
CA ILE A 56 -19.25 -25.91 4.72
C ILE A 56 -18.00 -26.66 5.20
N ALA A 57 -17.46 -26.30 6.36
CA ALA A 57 -16.26 -26.92 6.91
C ALA A 57 -16.45 -28.40 7.25
N LYS A 58 -17.54 -28.75 7.96
CA LYS A 58 -17.72 -30.09 8.54
C LYS A 58 -19.17 -30.53 8.79
N GLY A 59 -20.16 -29.70 8.48
CA GLY A 59 -21.57 -30.05 8.69
C GLY A 59 -22.11 -31.12 7.72
N PRO A 60 -23.38 -31.51 7.84
CA PRO A 60 -24.00 -32.56 7.03
C PRO A 60 -23.99 -32.25 5.54
N GLU A 61 -23.47 -33.17 4.72
CA GLU A 61 -23.28 -32.92 3.28
C GLU A 61 -24.59 -32.75 2.51
N ALA A 62 -25.63 -33.52 2.85
CA ALA A 62 -26.92 -33.43 2.17
C ALA A 62 -27.53 -32.03 2.30
N SER A 63 -27.47 -31.45 3.50
CA SER A 63 -27.95 -30.08 3.74
C SER A 63 -27.06 -29.05 3.06
N ALA A 64 -25.73 -29.22 3.09
CA ALA A 64 -24.82 -28.31 2.41
C ALA A 64 -25.08 -28.27 0.89
N ARG A 65 -25.18 -29.43 0.22
CA ARG A 65 -25.45 -29.51 -1.23
C ARG A 65 -26.78 -28.86 -1.60
N ALA A 66 -27.85 -29.15 -0.87
CA ALA A 66 -29.17 -28.55 -1.11
C ALA A 66 -29.14 -27.01 -0.99
N LEU A 67 -28.38 -26.48 -0.03
CA LEU A 67 -28.28 -25.04 0.21
C LEU A 67 -27.36 -24.31 -0.78
N LEU A 68 -26.43 -25.03 -1.44
CA LEU A 68 -25.52 -24.48 -2.45
C LEU A 68 -26.19 -24.25 -3.82
N GLU A 69 -27.30 -24.95 -4.11
CA GLU A 69 -28.05 -24.80 -5.37
C GLU A 69 -28.57 -23.36 -5.60
N ARG A 70 -28.78 -22.59 -4.52
CA ARG A 70 -29.29 -21.21 -4.55
C ARG A 70 -28.28 -20.27 -3.88
N PRO A 71 -27.19 -19.92 -4.58
CA PRO A 71 -26.11 -19.17 -3.98
C PRO A 71 -26.58 -17.76 -3.61
N ALA A 72 -26.17 -17.31 -2.42
CA ALA A 72 -26.25 -15.92 -2.00
C ALA A 72 -24.83 -15.38 -1.86
N VAL A 73 -24.64 -14.09 -2.12
CA VAL A 73 -23.36 -13.43 -1.83
C VAL A 73 -23.17 -13.42 -0.31
N LEU A 74 -22.11 -14.05 0.16
CA LEU A 74 -21.81 -14.21 1.57
C LEU A 74 -21.24 -12.90 2.13
N GLY A 75 -21.90 -12.32 3.13
CA GLY A 75 -21.42 -11.14 3.85
C GLY A 75 -20.45 -11.48 4.98
N MET A 76 -19.47 -12.37 4.73
CA MET A 76 -18.55 -12.89 5.76
C MET A 76 -17.05 -12.53 5.56
N ARG A 77 -16.24 -12.67 6.61
CA ARG A 77 -14.79 -12.89 6.56
C ARG A 77 -14.55 -14.33 6.14
N GLN A 78 -13.34 -14.68 5.68
CA GLN A 78 -13.01 -16.04 5.19
C GLN A 78 -13.75 -16.46 3.92
N ARG A 79 -14.40 -15.52 3.20
CA ARG A 79 -15.21 -15.85 1.99
C ARG A 79 -14.47 -16.71 1.01
N LEU A 80 -13.21 -16.37 0.71
CA LEU A 80 -12.41 -17.13 -0.24
C LEU A 80 -12.20 -18.57 0.23
N ASP A 81 -11.88 -18.78 1.49
CA ASP A 81 -11.67 -20.13 2.04
C ASP A 81 -12.97 -20.92 2.17
N VAL A 82 -14.08 -20.28 2.54
CA VAL A 82 -15.41 -20.92 2.50
C VAL A 82 -15.72 -21.40 1.09
N VAL A 83 -15.52 -20.55 0.07
CA VAL A 83 -15.74 -20.92 -1.33
C VAL A 83 -14.78 -22.02 -1.77
N ARG A 84 -13.50 -21.96 -1.41
CA ARG A 84 -12.51 -22.99 -1.75
C ARG A 84 -12.85 -24.34 -1.13
N VAL A 85 -13.19 -24.36 0.16
CA VAL A 85 -13.61 -25.58 0.84
C VAL A 85 -14.89 -26.11 0.22
N ALA A 86 -15.86 -25.24 -0.11
CA ALA A 86 -17.09 -25.66 -0.78
C ALA A 86 -16.80 -26.28 -2.15
N VAL A 87 -15.98 -25.64 -3.00
CA VAL A 87 -15.58 -26.15 -4.32
C VAL A 87 -14.81 -27.46 -4.20
N ALA A 88 -13.92 -27.59 -3.22
CA ALA A 88 -13.12 -28.80 -3.07
C ALA A 88 -13.89 -29.97 -2.42
N ARG A 89 -14.89 -29.69 -1.58
CA ARG A 89 -15.71 -30.70 -0.88
C ARG A 89 -16.94 -31.12 -1.67
N PHE A 90 -17.59 -30.19 -2.36
CA PHE A 90 -18.85 -30.40 -3.06
C PHE A 90 -18.75 -30.34 -4.59
N GLU A 91 -17.58 -29.97 -5.13
CA GLU A 91 -17.25 -30.04 -6.56
C GLU A 91 -18.24 -29.26 -7.44
N GLU A 92 -18.88 -29.90 -8.41
CA GLU A 92 -19.80 -29.23 -9.34
C GLU A 92 -20.96 -28.51 -8.63
N ASP A 93 -21.43 -29.02 -7.49
CA ASP A 93 -22.54 -28.43 -6.73
C ASP A 93 -22.19 -27.05 -6.16
N ALA A 94 -20.90 -26.74 -6.01
CA ALA A 94 -20.42 -25.45 -5.50
C ALA A 94 -20.06 -24.44 -6.61
N VAL A 95 -20.13 -24.81 -7.89
CA VAL A 95 -19.76 -23.94 -9.02
C VAL A 95 -20.61 -22.67 -9.06
N ALA A 96 -21.92 -22.80 -8.80
CA ALA A 96 -22.83 -21.66 -8.77
C ALA A 96 -22.45 -20.64 -7.68
N LEU A 97 -22.05 -21.11 -6.50
CA LEU A 97 -21.53 -20.28 -5.42
C LEU A 97 -20.24 -19.57 -5.85
N ALA A 98 -19.26 -20.32 -6.40
CA ALA A 98 -17.99 -19.75 -6.83
C ALA A 98 -18.15 -18.67 -7.90
N LEU A 99 -19.03 -18.88 -8.89
CA LEU A 99 -19.34 -17.90 -9.93
C LEU A 99 -20.02 -16.64 -9.36
N SER A 100 -20.97 -16.81 -8.44
CA SER A 100 -21.67 -15.70 -7.78
C SER A 100 -20.70 -14.84 -6.97
N GLU A 101 -19.86 -15.48 -6.16
CA GLU A 101 -18.86 -14.85 -5.30
C GLU A 101 -17.79 -14.12 -6.12
N ALA A 102 -17.23 -14.80 -7.12
CA ALA A 102 -16.22 -14.21 -8.01
C ALA A 102 -16.79 -13.07 -8.87
N GLY A 103 -18.07 -13.14 -9.26
CA GLY A 103 -18.76 -12.05 -9.94
C GLY A 103 -18.96 -10.82 -9.06
N ALA A 104 -19.18 -11.00 -7.76
CA ALA A 104 -19.35 -9.93 -6.79
C ALA A 104 -18.02 -9.29 -6.34
N GLY A 105 -16.92 -10.05 -6.33
CA GLY A 105 -15.63 -9.60 -5.82
C GLY A 105 -14.43 -10.19 -6.58
N ALA A 106 -14.29 -9.84 -7.87
CA ALA A 106 -13.30 -10.43 -8.76
C ALA A 106 -11.85 -10.40 -8.24
N ASP A 107 -11.44 -9.32 -7.55
CA ASP A 107 -10.07 -9.19 -7.06
C ASP A 107 -9.74 -10.21 -5.95
N ALA A 108 -10.63 -10.36 -4.95
CA ALA A 108 -10.43 -11.27 -3.82
C ALA A 108 -10.83 -12.72 -4.15
N LEU A 109 -11.90 -12.90 -4.91
CA LEU A 109 -12.57 -14.20 -5.08
C LEU A 109 -12.28 -14.86 -6.43
N GLY A 110 -11.63 -14.16 -7.37
CA GLY A 110 -11.37 -14.66 -8.72
C GLY A 110 -10.52 -15.94 -8.76
N SER A 111 -9.66 -16.16 -7.76
CA SER A 111 -8.86 -17.39 -7.67
C SER A 111 -9.72 -18.66 -7.47
N ALA A 112 -10.94 -18.53 -6.94
CA ALA A 112 -11.87 -19.65 -6.77
C ALA A 112 -12.32 -20.27 -8.11
N LEU A 113 -12.19 -19.54 -9.22
CA LEU A 113 -12.54 -20.03 -10.56
C LEU A 113 -11.44 -20.85 -11.23
N LEU A 114 -10.19 -20.81 -10.71
CA LEU A 114 -9.05 -21.45 -11.35
C LEU A 114 -9.25 -22.94 -11.70
N PRO A 115 -9.82 -23.80 -10.84
CA PRO A 115 -10.07 -25.20 -11.19
C PRO A 115 -11.35 -25.40 -12.03
N ILE A 116 -12.20 -24.39 -12.20
CA ILE A 116 -13.51 -24.53 -12.87
C ILE A 116 -13.34 -24.31 -14.38
N ARG A 117 -13.36 -25.40 -15.16
CA ARG A 117 -13.31 -25.35 -16.63
C ARG A 117 -14.74 -25.32 -17.18
N GLY A 118 -15.12 -24.24 -17.86
CA GLY A 118 -16.45 -24.12 -18.46
C GLY A 118 -16.68 -22.78 -19.17
N PRO A 119 -17.81 -22.63 -19.87
CA PRO A 119 -18.12 -21.42 -20.63
C PRO A 119 -18.48 -20.21 -19.76
N GLU A 120 -19.13 -20.40 -18.59
CA GLU A 120 -19.48 -19.31 -17.69
C GLU A 120 -18.24 -18.64 -17.06
N PRO A 121 -17.27 -19.39 -16.48
CA PRO A 121 -16.00 -18.79 -16.03
C PRO A 121 -15.28 -18.06 -17.18
N ALA A 122 -15.21 -18.63 -18.39
CA ALA A 122 -14.53 -18.03 -19.53
C ALA A 122 -15.05 -16.62 -19.85
N ARG A 123 -16.37 -16.45 -19.89
CA ARG A 123 -17.03 -15.17 -20.17
C ARG A 123 -16.84 -14.17 -19.03
N LEU A 124 -16.89 -14.65 -17.78
CA LEU A 124 -16.71 -13.81 -16.61
C LEU A 124 -15.27 -13.26 -16.57
N VAL A 125 -14.26 -14.13 -16.69
CA VAL A 125 -12.85 -13.72 -16.62
C VAL A 125 -12.40 -12.89 -17.83
N ALA A 126 -12.98 -13.09 -19.01
CA ALA A 126 -12.70 -12.23 -20.18
C ALA A 126 -13.05 -10.76 -19.89
N GLY A 127 -14.05 -10.50 -19.04
CA GLY A 127 -14.38 -9.15 -18.59
C GLY A 127 -13.34 -8.51 -17.68
N TRP A 128 -12.52 -9.31 -17.01
CA TRP A 128 -11.54 -8.84 -16.03
C TRP A 128 -10.21 -8.41 -16.61
N LEU A 129 -9.91 -8.75 -17.87
CA LEU A 129 -8.64 -8.34 -18.52
C LEU A 129 -8.46 -6.82 -18.63
N ARG A 130 -9.56 -6.07 -18.55
CA ARG A 130 -9.59 -4.60 -18.56
C ARG A 130 -9.59 -4.00 -17.16
N HIS A 131 -9.71 -4.82 -16.11
CA HIS A 131 -9.60 -4.38 -14.73
C HIS A 131 -8.12 -4.13 -14.38
N LEU A 132 -7.91 -3.37 -13.31
CA LEU A 132 -6.61 -3.22 -12.66
C LEU A 132 -6.55 -4.20 -11.48
N GLY A 133 -5.36 -4.62 -11.07
CA GLY A 133 -5.16 -5.49 -9.91
C GLY A 133 -5.43 -6.97 -10.18
N SER A 134 -5.80 -7.67 -9.12
CA SER A 134 -5.87 -9.12 -8.98
C SER A 134 -6.82 -9.80 -9.97
N ALA A 135 -7.96 -9.16 -10.29
CA ALA A 135 -8.93 -9.68 -11.26
C ALA A 135 -8.30 -9.93 -12.65
N ARG A 136 -7.39 -9.04 -13.09
CA ARG A 136 -6.68 -9.20 -14.36
C ARG A 136 -5.70 -10.38 -14.31
N LEU A 137 -5.01 -10.57 -13.19
CA LEU A 137 -4.13 -11.71 -12.97
C LEU A 137 -4.91 -13.03 -13.02
N TRP A 138 -6.02 -13.12 -12.27
CA TRP A 138 -6.89 -14.30 -12.27
C TRP A 138 -7.41 -14.65 -13.65
N ALA A 139 -7.80 -13.65 -14.44
CA ALA A 139 -8.21 -13.89 -15.81
C ALA A 139 -7.10 -14.48 -16.68
N ARG A 140 -5.87 -13.97 -16.60
CA ARG A 140 -4.75 -14.52 -17.37
C ARG A 140 -4.41 -15.93 -16.94
N LEU A 141 -4.38 -16.21 -15.63
CA LEU A 141 -4.12 -17.55 -15.09
C LEU A 141 -5.19 -18.55 -15.51
N TRP A 142 -6.46 -18.16 -15.45
CA TRP A 142 -7.56 -19.01 -15.90
C TRP A 142 -7.49 -19.28 -17.41
N LEU A 143 -7.26 -18.25 -18.23
CA LEU A 143 -7.13 -18.38 -19.69
C LEU A 143 -5.95 -19.30 -20.05
N ALA A 144 -4.80 -19.15 -19.40
CA ALA A 144 -3.64 -19.99 -19.64
C ALA A 144 -3.87 -21.46 -19.23
N ARG A 145 -4.65 -21.68 -18.17
CA ARG A 145 -4.98 -23.02 -17.67
C ARG A 145 -6.03 -23.74 -18.53
N HIS A 146 -6.97 -23.00 -19.13
CA HIS A 146 -8.11 -23.53 -19.88
C HIS A 146 -8.23 -22.93 -21.30
N PRO A 147 -7.18 -22.98 -22.14
CA PRO A 147 -7.17 -22.30 -23.44
C PRO A 147 -8.21 -22.85 -24.41
N ASP A 148 -8.52 -24.15 -24.34
CA ASP A 148 -9.53 -24.81 -25.18
C ASP A 148 -10.95 -24.36 -24.80
N ALA A 149 -11.29 -24.38 -23.51
CA ALA A 149 -12.60 -23.96 -23.01
C ALA A 149 -12.83 -22.47 -23.24
N ALA A 150 -11.79 -21.65 -23.03
CA ALA A 150 -11.79 -20.23 -23.36
C ALA A 150 -12.08 -20.00 -24.85
N ALA A 151 -11.38 -20.70 -25.75
CA ALA A 151 -11.56 -20.58 -27.19
C ALA A 151 -12.99 -20.97 -27.60
N ARG A 152 -13.51 -22.09 -27.11
CA ARG A 152 -14.86 -22.59 -27.44
C ARG A 152 -15.94 -21.61 -27.01
N ALA A 153 -15.81 -21.01 -25.84
CA ALA A 153 -16.78 -20.05 -25.32
C ALA A 153 -16.68 -18.66 -25.96
N LEU A 154 -15.46 -18.16 -26.19
CA LEU A 154 -15.22 -16.76 -26.56
C LEU A 154 -15.16 -16.52 -28.07
N ILE A 155 -14.83 -17.51 -28.90
CA ILE A 155 -14.83 -17.34 -30.36
C ILE A 155 -16.23 -16.97 -30.89
N PRO A 156 -17.33 -17.63 -30.48
CA PRO A 156 -18.68 -17.22 -30.86
C PRO A 156 -19.02 -15.78 -30.39
N ASP A 157 -18.62 -15.42 -29.17
CA ASP A 157 -18.87 -14.09 -28.61
C ASP A 157 -18.07 -13.00 -29.37
N ALA A 158 -16.85 -13.31 -29.83
CA ALA A 158 -16.03 -12.44 -30.67
C ALA A 158 -16.57 -12.29 -32.11
N ALA A 159 -17.24 -13.33 -32.62
CA ALA A 159 -17.96 -13.32 -33.89
C ALA A 159 -19.33 -12.62 -33.82
N GLY A 160 -19.83 -12.36 -32.61
CA GLY A 160 -21.13 -11.76 -32.35
C GLY A 160 -21.24 -10.26 -32.69
N ARG A 161 -22.35 -9.65 -32.24
CA ARG A 161 -22.63 -8.22 -32.45
C ARG A 161 -21.60 -7.33 -31.75
N ALA A 162 -21.38 -6.13 -32.29
CA ALA A 162 -20.53 -5.12 -31.66
C ALA A 162 -21.06 -4.77 -30.26
N GLY A 163 -20.17 -4.78 -29.26
CA GLY A 163 -20.52 -4.51 -27.86
C GLY A 163 -19.42 -4.98 -26.90
N LYS A 164 -19.68 -4.84 -25.59
CA LYS A 164 -18.72 -5.17 -24.53
C LYS A 164 -18.31 -6.64 -24.55
N ALA A 165 -19.26 -7.56 -24.76
CA ALA A 165 -18.99 -9.00 -24.81
C ALA A 165 -18.00 -9.36 -25.95
N ARG A 166 -18.26 -8.87 -27.17
CA ARG A 166 -17.35 -9.04 -28.30
C ARG A 166 -15.96 -8.47 -28.04
N GLN A 167 -15.90 -7.30 -27.42
CA GLN A 167 -14.64 -6.63 -27.11
C GLN A 167 -13.81 -7.42 -26.08
N ASN A 168 -14.45 -7.85 -24.98
CA ASN A 168 -13.82 -8.68 -23.94
C ASN A 168 -13.34 -10.02 -24.52
N ALA A 169 -14.17 -10.69 -25.31
CA ALA A 169 -13.82 -11.94 -25.97
C ALA A 169 -12.63 -11.76 -26.92
N GLY A 170 -12.63 -10.71 -27.74
CA GLY A 170 -11.52 -10.40 -28.65
C GLY A 170 -10.20 -10.10 -27.92
N ASP A 171 -10.26 -9.38 -26.79
CA ASP A 171 -9.06 -9.11 -25.97
C ASP A 171 -8.51 -10.39 -25.32
N ALA A 172 -9.40 -11.24 -24.80
CA ALA A 172 -9.01 -12.53 -24.21
C ALA A 172 -8.38 -13.47 -25.24
N LEU A 173 -8.95 -13.56 -26.44
CA LEU A 173 -8.40 -14.37 -27.53
C LEU A 173 -7.04 -13.83 -28.02
N ARG A 174 -6.86 -12.50 -28.11
CA ARG A 174 -5.54 -11.90 -28.38
C ARG A 174 -4.53 -12.21 -27.28
N GLY A 175 -4.96 -12.14 -26.03
CA GLY A 175 -4.15 -12.53 -24.87
C GLY A 175 -3.65 -13.97 -24.99
N LEU A 176 -4.56 -14.91 -25.26
CA LEU A 176 -4.23 -16.33 -25.48
C LEU A 176 -3.26 -16.53 -26.65
N ALA A 177 -3.49 -15.85 -27.76
CA ALA A 177 -2.58 -15.91 -28.92
C ALA A 177 -1.17 -15.45 -28.54
N SER A 178 -1.05 -14.34 -27.78
CA SER A 178 0.23 -13.78 -27.36
C SER A 178 1.02 -14.69 -26.41
N THR A 179 0.36 -15.61 -25.72
CA THR A 179 0.99 -16.61 -24.85
C THR A 179 1.29 -17.94 -25.57
N GLY A 180 1.17 -17.98 -26.89
CA GLY A 180 1.47 -19.15 -27.71
C GLY A 180 0.30 -20.10 -27.95
N ALA A 181 -0.92 -19.80 -27.49
CA ALA A 181 -2.11 -20.65 -27.71
C ALA A 181 -2.75 -20.48 -29.11
N GLY A 182 -2.08 -19.81 -30.04
CA GLY A 182 -2.56 -19.61 -31.42
C GLY A 182 -3.02 -20.89 -32.13
N PRO A 183 -2.27 -22.02 -32.07
CA PRO A 183 -2.69 -23.29 -32.66
C PRO A 183 -4.03 -23.82 -32.09
N VAL A 184 -4.24 -23.68 -30.77
CA VAL A 184 -5.49 -24.09 -30.11
C VAL A 184 -6.67 -23.27 -30.62
N LEU A 185 -6.48 -21.95 -30.80
CA LEU A 185 -7.52 -21.09 -31.35
C LEU A 185 -7.92 -21.50 -32.77
N VAL A 186 -6.94 -21.85 -33.61
CA VAL A 186 -7.18 -22.30 -35.00
C VAL A 186 -7.92 -23.63 -35.03
N GLU A 187 -7.50 -24.60 -34.21
CA GLU A 187 -8.13 -25.91 -34.12
C GLU A 187 -9.60 -25.78 -33.66
N VAL A 188 -9.84 -25.05 -32.58
CA VAL A 188 -11.20 -24.84 -32.05
C VAL A 188 -12.06 -24.08 -33.05
N ALA A 189 -11.53 -23.07 -33.72
CA ALA A 189 -12.26 -22.34 -34.76
C ALA A 189 -12.66 -23.24 -35.94
N ALA A 190 -11.77 -24.15 -36.35
CA ALA A 190 -12.08 -25.14 -37.39
C ALA A 190 -13.21 -26.09 -36.96
N GLN A 191 -13.22 -26.52 -35.69
CA GLN A 191 -14.28 -27.35 -35.12
C GLN A 191 -15.62 -26.63 -35.00
N LEU A 192 -15.63 -25.33 -34.68
CA LEU A 192 -16.84 -24.51 -34.58
C LEU A 192 -17.44 -24.17 -35.96
N GLY A 193 -16.60 -24.04 -36.99
CA GLY A 193 -17.02 -23.73 -38.36
C GLY A 193 -17.63 -22.33 -38.53
N GLY A 194 -18.34 -22.13 -39.65
CA GLY A 194 -18.98 -20.84 -39.97
C GLY A 194 -17.99 -19.69 -40.08
N THR A 195 -18.23 -18.59 -39.36
CA THR A 195 -17.35 -17.41 -39.36
C THR A 195 -16.17 -17.53 -38.39
N ALA A 196 -16.10 -18.58 -37.57
CA ALA A 196 -15.08 -18.73 -36.52
C ALA A 196 -13.63 -18.74 -37.05
N PRO A 197 -13.28 -19.51 -38.12
CA PRO A 197 -11.93 -19.48 -38.68
C PRO A 197 -11.50 -18.10 -39.18
N ALA A 198 -12.42 -17.35 -39.80
CA ALA A 198 -12.15 -16.01 -40.29
C ALA A 198 -11.90 -15.01 -39.14
N VAL A 199 -12.64 -15.15 -38.04
CA VAL A 199 -12.46 -14.32 -36.83
C VAL A 199 -11.10 -14.59 -36.19
N VAL A 200 -10.70 -15.85 -36.04
CA VAL A 200 -9.39 -16.22 -35.48
C VAL A 200 -8.25 -15.81 -36.41
N ALA A 201 -8.38 -16.01 -37.72
CA ALA A 201 -7.37 -15.55 -38.68
C ALA A 201 -7.12 -14.04 -38.57
N ALA A 202 -8.20 -13.23 -38.52
CA ALA A 202 -8.09 -11.79 -38.35
C ALA A 202 -7.57 -11.34 -36.97
N LEU A 203 -7.63 -12.20 -35.95
CA LEU A 203 -7.08 -11.95 -34.62
C LEU A 203 -5.57 -12.24 -34.55
N LEU A 204 -5.12 -13.32 -35.19
CA LEU A 204 -3.71 -13.75 -35.20
C LEU A 204 -2.85 -12.93 -36.16
N ASP A 205 -3.41 -12.62 -37.33
CA ASP A 205 -2.77 -11.78 -38.34
C ASP A 205 -3.69 -10.60 -38.65
N PRO A 206 -3.66 -9.55 -37.81
CA PRO A 206 -4.52 -8.41 -38.01
C PRO A 206 -4.15 -7.73 -39.34
N PRO A 207 -5.10 -7.51 -40.26
CA PRO A 207 -4.79 -6.81 -41.50
C PRO A 207 -4.23 -5.42 -41.18
N PRO A 208 -3.36 -4.84 -42.03
CA PRO A 208 -2.79 -3.51 -41.82
C PRO A 208 -3.92 -2.53 -41.53
N GLY A 209 -3.98 -2.07 -40.29
CA GLY A 209 -5.09 -1.30 -39.78
C GLY A 209 -5.22 0.03 -40.51
N LYS A 210 -6.45 0.51 -40.70
CA LYS A 210 -6.65 1.94 -40.93
C LYS A 210 -5.96 2.69 -39.79
N PRO A 211 -5.18 3.75 -40.07
CA PRO A 211 -4.56 4.55 -39.01
C PRO A 211 -5.64 4.93 -38.00
N ALA A 212 -5.33 4.72 -36.71
CA ALA A 212 -6.24 5.09 -35.64
C ALA A 212 -6.68 6.54 -35.87
N ARG A 213 -8.00 6.79 -35.85
CA ARG A 213 -8.54 8.12 -36.08
C ARG A 213 -7.88 9.06 -35.07
N SER A 214 -7.10 10.03 -35.55
CA SER A 214 -6.38 10.94 -34.65
C SER A 214 -7.36 11.51 -33.63
N PRO A 215 -7.06 11.42 -32.32
CA PRO A 215 -7.95 11.97 -31.31
C PRO A 215 -8.15 13.45 -31.63
N LYS A 216 -9.41 13.91 -31.55
CA LYS A 216 -9.69 15.35 -31.71
C LYS A 216 -8.95 16.07 -30.59
N LEU A 217 -7.90 16.81 -30.96
CA LEU A 217 -7.16 17.62 -30.00
C LEU A 217 -8.07 18.76 -29.52
N PRO A 218 -8.02 19.08 -28.22
CA PRO A 218 -8.80 20.18 -27.68
C PRO A 218 -8.29 21.52 -28.24
N SER A 219 -9.19 22.49 -28.35
CA SER A 219 -8.87 23.80 -28.95
C SER A 219 -7.79 24.58 -28.20
N TRP A 220 -7.54 24.29 -26.92
CA TRP A 220 -6.48 24.87 -26.11
C TRP A 220 -5.08 24.29 -26.38
N CYS A 221 -4.96 23.13 -27.05
CA CYS A 221 -3.67 22.58 -27.52
C CYS A 221 -3.19 23.19 -28.84
N GLY A 222 -3.91 24.15 -29.41
CA GLY A 222 -3.58 24.71 -30.72
C GLY A 222 -2.30 25.54 -30.73
N PRO A 223 -1.65 25.70 -31.89
CA PRO A 223 -0.50 26.58 -32.08
C PRO A 223 -0.77 28.00 -31.54
N GLY A 224 0.20 28.59 -30.84
CA GLY A 224 0.12 29.94 -30.28
C GLY A 224 -0.70 30.10 -29.00
N ARG A 225 -1.30 29.04 -28.45
CA ARG A 225 -2.00 29.08 -27.15
C ARG A 225 -1.17 28.62 -25.96
N LEU A 226 -0.08 27.91 -26.23
CA LEU A 226 0.87 27.43 -25.24
C LEU A 226 2.22 28.16 -25.44
N PRO A 227 3.09 28.21 -24.41
CA PRO A 227 4.43 28.77 -24.54
C PRO A 227 5.22 28.14 -25.70
N ALA A 228 6.16 28.87 -26.29
CA ALA A 228 7.03 28.30 -27.31
C ALA A 228 7.96 27.21 -26.72
N ILE A 229 8.21 26.15 -27.50
CA ILE A 229 9.25 25.16 -27.18
C ILE A 229 10.51 25.56 -27.94
N GLU A 230 11.64 25.69 -27.26
CA GLU A 230 12.92 25.99 -27.90
C GLU A 230 13.64 24.70 -28.30
N ARG A 231 14.50 24.77 -29.31
CA ARG A 231 15.36 23.65 -29.71
C ARG A 231 16.57 23.54 -28.80
N ALA A 232 16.98 22.31 -28.48
CA ALA A 232 18.16 22.03 -27.67
C ALA A 232 19.48 22.49 -28.33
N ASP A 233 19.50 22.61 -29.66
CA ASP A 233 20.65 23.06 -30.45
C ASP A 233 20.79 24.60 -30.52
N GLY A 234 19.89 25.35 -29.86
CA GLY A 234 19.85 26.81 -29.96
C GLY A 234 19.33 27.33 -31.30
N GLY A 235 18.78 26.46 -32.16
CA GLY A 235 18.26 26.79 -33.49
C GLY A 235 16.90 27.52 -33.50
N GLY A 236 16.49 28.11 -32.38
CA GLY A 236 15.23 28.84 -32.23
C GLY A 236 14.03 27.98 -31.81
N VAL A 237 12.82 28.46 -32.10
CA VAL A 237 11.55 27.83 -31.69
C VAL A 237 11.23 26.60 -32.56
N LEU A 238 10.69 25.56 -31.93
CA LEU A 238 10.23 24.34 -32.60
C LEU A 238 9.06 24.66 -33.56
N PRO A 239 9.08 24.17 -34.81
CA PRO A 239 7.99 24.40 -35.75
C PRO A 239 6.63 23.82 -35.28
N ASP A 240 5.53 24.50 -35.62
CA ASP A 240 4.17 24.12 -35.18
C ASP A 240 3.76 22.70 -35.63
N ASP A 241 4.21 22.24 -36.80
CA ASP A 241 3.94 20.89 -37.29
C ASP A 241 4.63 19.82 -36.42
N VAL A 242 5.83 20.14 -35.91
CA VAL A 242 6.58 19.28 -34.99
C VAL A 242 5.89 19.24 -33.63
N VAL A 243 5.42 20.40 -33.13
CA VAL A 243 4.62 20.47 -31.88
C VAL A 243 3.34 19.66 -32.01
N ALA A 244 2.63 19.75 -33.15
CA ALA A 244 1.41 18.98 -33.39
C ALA A 244 1.66 17.46 -33.41
N ARG A 245 2.78 17.02 -34.00
CA ARG A 245 3.21 15.60 -33.97
C ARG A 245 3.56 15.15 -32.55
N LEU A 246 4.27 15.99 -31.79
CA LEU A 246 4.58 15.73 -30.39
C LEU A 246 3.30 15.54 -29.57
N VAL A 247 2.32 16.46 -29.68
CA VAL A 247 1.02 16.35 -29.00
C VAL A 247 0.31 15.06 -29.38
N THR A 248 0.28 14.73 -30.67
CA THR A 248 -0.34 13.50 -31.17
C THR A 248 0.30 12.26 -30.56
N ALA A 249 1.63 12.21 -30.49
CA ALA A 249 2.36 11.09 -29.90
C ALA A 249 2.15 11.00 -28.38
N LEU A 250 2.06 12.14 -27.68
CA LEU A 250 1.80 12.20 -26.23
C LEU A 250 0.39 11.72 -25.85
N THR A 251 -0.57 11.74 -26.77
CA THR A 251 -1.90 11.15 -26.50
C THR A 251 -1.86 9.64 -26.24
N GLN A 252 -0.73 8.99 -26.55
CA GLN A 252 -0.48 7.57 -26.30
C GLN A 252 0.22 7.30 -24.95
N ALA A 253 0.49 8.34 -24.16
CA ALA A 253 1.04 8.22 -22.81
C ALA A 253 0.13 7.32 -21.97
N ARG A 254 0.74 6.34 -21.32
CA ARG A 254 0.05 5.27 -20.59
C ARG A 254 0.91 4.77 -19.45
N LEU A 255 0.29 4.12 -18.49
CA LEU A 255 1.02 3.34 -17.49
C LEU A 255 1.65 2.10 -18.16
N SER A 256 2.77 1.66 -17.60
CA SER A 256 3.38 0.37 -17.94
C SER A 256 2.41 -0.78 -17.63
N PRO A 257 2.63 -1.98 -18.18
CA PRO A 257 2.01 -3.17 -17.62
C PRO A 257 2.34 -3.26 -16.11
N ALA A 258 1.37 -3.68 -15.30
CA ALA A 258 1.61 -3.91 -13.87
C ALA A 258 2.72 -4.97 -13.72
N PRO A 259 3.69 -4.80 -12.80
CA PRO A 259 4.65 -5.85 -12.48
C PRO A 259 3.90 -7.09 -11.98
N GLU A 260 4.12 -8.22 -12.63
CA GLU A 260 3.45 -9.49 -12.31
C GLU A 260 4.38 -10.35 -11.44
N PRO A 261 3.88 -10.97 -10.35
CA PRO A 261 4.64 -12.00 -9.66
C PRO A 261 4.85 -13.21 -10.60
N ALA A 262 5.99 -13.89 -10.46
CA ALA A 262 6.30 -15.04 -11.29
C ALA A 262 5.29 -16.20 -11.05
N PRO A 263 4.92 -16.98 -12.07
CA PRO A 263 4.10 -18.17 -11.86
C PRO A 263 4.76 -19.13 -10.86
N GLY A 264 4.05 -19.48 -9.78
CA GLY A 264 4.54 -20.44 -8.76
C GLY A 264 5.10 -19.82 -7.48
N ASP A 265 5.04 -18.50 -7.31
CA ASP A 265 5.41 -17.84 -6.06
C ASP A 265 4.44 -18.22 -4.92
N PRO A 266 4.91 -18.81 -3.79
CA PRO A 266 4.05 -19.11 -2.65
C PRO A 266 3.42 -17.87 -2.00
N GLU A 267 3.93 -16.65 -2.26
CA GLU A 267 3.33 -15.38 -1.83
C GLU A 267 2.18 -14.89 -2.73
N LEU A 268 1.85 -15.58 -3.84
CA LEU A 268 0.73 -15.22 -4.76
C LEU A 268 -0.64 -15.11 -4.07
N LEU A 269 -0.79 -15.67 -2.88
CA LEU A 269 -2.02 -15.59 -2.09
C LEU A 269 -2.03 -14.41 -1.12
N LEU A 270 -0.89 -14.02 -0.57
CA LEU A 270 -0.75 -12.86 0.33
C LEU A 270 -0.60 -11.54 -0.44
N ALA A 271 0.07 -11.55 -1.60
CA ALA A 271 0.34 -10.36 -2.41
C ALA A 271 -0.89 -9.81 -3.16
N VAL A 272 -1.97 -10.60 -3.25
CA VAL A 272 -3.07 -10.36 -4.19
C VAL A 272 -4.38 -9.94 -3.49
N GLU A 273 -4.41 -9.95 -2.15
CA GLU A 273 -5.56 -9.44 -1.37
C GLU A 273 -5.47 -7.94 -1.07
N SER A 274 -4.31 -7.31 -1.23
CA SER A 274 -4.19 -5.86 -1.14
C SER A 274 -4.34 -5.21 -2.51
N SER A 275 -5.01 -4.05 -2.56
CA SER A 275 -5.05 -3.14 -3.71
C SER A 275 -3.65 -2.66 -4.20
N ALA A 276 -2.58 -3.16 -3.56
CA ALA A 276 -1.16 -2.93 -3.72
C ALA A 276 -0.43 -3.91 -4.66
N ALA A 277 -1.12 -4.72 -5.47
CA ALA A 277 -0.50 -5.32 -6.67
C ALA A 277 0.29 -4.20 -7.38
N ALA A 278 1.60 -4.43 -7.59
CA ALA A 278 2.56 -3.36 -7.84
C ALA A 278 2.03 -2.34 -8.86
N GLN A 279 1.98 -1.07 -8.46
CA GLN A 279 1.39 -0.04 -9.28
C GLN A 279 2.33 0.25 -10.46
N PRO A 280 1.86 0.23 -11.72
CA PRO A 280 2.74 0.48 -12.84
C PRO A 280 3.23 1.93 -12.85
N LEU A 281 4.53 2.13 -13.10
CA LEU A 281 5.08 3.45 -13.44
C LEU A 281 4.63 3.87 -14.84
N VAL A 282 4.84 5.14 -15.21
CA VAL A 282 4.50 5.61 -16.56
C VAL A 282 5.41 4.92 -17.58
N ALA A 283 4.81 4.37 -18.63
CA ALA A 283 5.56 3.69 -19.70
C ALA A 283 6.44 4.69 -20.45
N PRO A 284 7.63 4.28 -20.93
CA PRO A 284 8.40 5.11 -21.85
C PRO A 284 7.56 5.56 -23.05
N VAL A 285 7.76 6.80 -23.50
CA VAL A 285 7.17 7.29 -24.75
C VAL A 285 7.65 6.45 -25.94
N GLY A 286 6.81 6.38 -26.98
CA GLY A 286 7.18 5.76 -28.24
C GLY A 286 8.40 6.45 -28.89
N PRO A 287 9.11 5.75 -29.81
CA PRO A 287 10.36 6.23 -30.38
C PRO A 287 10.24 7.58 -31.11
N GLU A 288 9.10 7.87 -31.73
CA GLU A 288 8.84 9.17 -32.35
C GLU A 288 8.82 10.29 -31.31
N ALA A 289 8.00 10.18 -30.26
CA ALA A 289 7.95 11.18 -29.19
C ALA A 289 9.29 11.32 -28.47
N ALA A 290 10.00 10.21 -28.21
CA ALA A 290 11.33 10.24 -27.63
C ALA A 290 12.30 11.05 -28.50
N GLY A 291 12.29 10.83 -29.83
CA GLY A 291 13.13 11.57 -30.77
C GLY A 291 12.77 13.05 -30.85
N LEU A 292 11.48 13.41 -30.76
CA LEU A 292 11.03 14.81 -30.74
C LEU A 292 11.41 15.52 -29.43
N ILE A 293 11.20 14.86 -28.28
CA ILE A 293 11.58 15.39 -26.95
C ILE A 293 13.08 15.64 -26.86
N ALA A 294 13.90 14.75 -27.42
CA ALA A 294 15.36 14.89 -27.41
C ALA A 294 15.88 16.12 -28.19
N GLN A 295 15.08 16.68 -29.10
CA GLN A 295 15.41 17.90 -29.86
C GLN A 295 15.02 19.19 -29.14
N CYS A 296 14.26 19.09 -28.04
CA CYS A 296 13.73 20.24 -27.33
C CYS A 296 14.65 20.64 -26.17
N ASP A 297 14.79 21.94 -25.95
CA ASP A 297 15.35 22.46 -24.70
C ASP A 297 14.46 22.01 -23.52
N ARG A 298 15.08 21.55 -22.43
CA ARG A 298 14.36 20.93 -21.32
C ARG A 298 13.51 21.93 -20.54
N ALA A 299 13.98 23.16 -20.37
CA ALA A 299 13.28 24.16 -19.57
C ALA A 299 12.02 24.68 -20.28
N SER A 300 12.14 25.00 -21.57
CA SER A 300 11.01 25.41 -22.42
C SER A 300 10.02 24.28 -22.63
N LEU A 301 10.48 23.03 -22.80
CA LEU A 301 9.61 21.84 -22.89
C LEU A 301 8.80 21.64 -21.59
N ALA A 302 9.43 21.79 -20.43
CA ALA A 302 8.72 21.68 -19.15
C ALA A 302 7.73 22.84 -18.93
N ALA A 303 8.08 24.06 -19.33
CA ALA A 303 7.15 25.20 -19.31
C ALA A 303 5.92 24.96 -20.20
N TRP A 304 6.12 24.41 -21.40
CA TRP A 304 5.05 24.00 -22.28
C TRP A 304 4.20 22.88 -21.66
N GLY A 305 4.83 21.87 -21.07
CA GLY A 305 4.16 20.75 -20.38
C GLY A 305 3.29 21.21 -19.20
N ARG A 306 3.78 22.17 -18.39
CA ARG A 306 2.99 22.80 -17.32
C ARG A 306 1.78 23.54 -17.86
N ALA A 307 1.96 24.38 -18.88
CA ALA A 307 0.86 25.11 -19.50
C ALA A 307 -0.21 24.16 -20.08
N LEU A 308 0.20 23.00 -20.59
CA LEU A 308 -0.71 21.94 -21.05
C LEU A 308 -1.61 21.40 -19.93
N VAL A 309 -1.04 21.15 -18.75
CA VAL A 309 -1.80 20.70 -17.57
C VAL A 309 -2.70 21.79 -17.05
N GLU A 310 -2.21 23.02 -16.94
CA GLU A 310 -3.00 24.17 -16.50
C GLU A 310 -4.22 24.39 -17.40
N ALA A 311 -4.03 24.38 -18.72
CA ALA A 311 -5.12 24.49 -19.69
C ALA A 311 -6.17 23.39 -19.50
N TRP A 312 -5.74 22.13 -19.31
CA TRP A 312 -6.65 21.02 -19.03
C TRP A 312 -7.39 21.15 -17.69
N LEU A 313 -6.72 21.65 -16.65
CA LEU A 313 -7.32 21.93 -15.35
C LEU A 313 -8.40 23.03 -15.47
N THR A 314 -8.11 24.10 -16.21
CA THR A 314 -9.04 25.20 -16.49
C THR A 314 -10.26 24.76 -17.30
N ASP A 315 -10.08 23.84 -18.25
CA ASP A 315 -11.15 23.26 -19.09
C ASP A 315 -12.05 22.26 -18.34
N GLY A 316 -11.93 22.18 -17.01
CA GLY A 316 -12.74 21.29 -16.19
C GLY A 316 -12.28 19.83 -16.20
N MET A 317 -11.07 19.57 -16.69
CA MET A 317 -10.45 18.24 -16.75
C MET A 317 -11.28 17.20 -17.50
N PRO A 318 -11.56 17.37 -18.81
CA PRO A 318 -12.28 16.40 -19.60
C PRO A 318 -11.56 15.04 -19.62
N ALA A 319 -12.33 13.95 -19.40
CA ALA A 319 -11.78 12.60 -19.29
C ALA A 319 -11.07 12.12 -20.58
N ALA A 320 -11.56 12.56 -21.75
CA ALA A 320 -10.94 12.25 -23.05
C ALA A 320 -9.51 12.80 -23.21
N HIS A 321 -9.10 13.72 -22.34
CA HIS A 321 -7.79 14.36 -22.37
C HIS A 321 -6.97 14.10 -21.09
N ALA A 322 -7.34 13.09 -20.29
CA ALA A 322 -6.61 12.76 -19.06
C ALA A 322 -5.14 12.34 -19.30
N TRP A 323 -4.80 11.94 -20.53
CA TRP A 323 -3.43 11.62 -20.97
C TRP A 323 -2.42 12.75 -20.67
N VAL A 324 -2.86 14.01 -20.56
CA VAL A 324 -1.98 15.14 -20.23
C VAL A 324 -1.28 14.99 -18.89
N VAL A 325 -1.89 14.28 -17.94
CA VAL A 325 -1.27 13.98 -16.64
C VAL A 325 -0.10 13.03 -16.86
N LEU A 326 -0.33 11.88 -17.49
CA LEU A 326 0.71 10.88 -17.76
C LEU A 326 1.84 11.43 -18.66
N ALA A 327 1.51 12.31 -19.60
CA ALA A 327 2.50 12.98 -20.45
C ALA A 327 3.55 13.76 -19.63
N GLN A 328 3.20 14.26 -18.44
CA GLN A 328 4.15 15.00 -17.60
C GLN A 328 5.32 14.17 -17.11
N ALA A 329 5.22 12.84 -17.08
CA ALA A 329 6.37 11.98 -16.76
C ALA A 329 7.54 12.15 -17.76
N HIS A 330 7.27 12.69 -18.96
CA HIS A 330 8.27 12.89 -20.00
C HIS A 330 8.61 14.36 -20.26
N LEU A 331 7.69 15.26 -19.90
CA LEU A 331 7.77 16.69 -20.16
C LEU A 331 8.18 17.49 -18.92
N GLY A 332 7.71 17.08 -17.75
CA GLY A 332 7.71 17.88 -16.54
C GLY A 332 9.05 17.93 -15.82
N ASP A 333 9.11 18.87 -14.88
CA ASP A 333 10.20 19.17 -13.96
C ASP A 333 9.68 19.39 -12.54
N ASP A 334 10.51 19.92 -11.64
CA ASP A 334 10.14 20.21 -10.25
C ASP A 334 8.95 21.18 -10.13
N ALA A 335 8.88 22.21 -10.97
CA ALA A 335 7.75 23.13 -10.98
C ALA A 335 6.44 22.44 -11.43
N THR A 336 6.55 21.40 -12.25
CA THR A 336 5.42 20.56 -12.66
C THR A 336 4.95 19.68 -11.49
N ALA A 337 5.89 19.16 -10.72
CA ALA A 337 5.58 18.40 -9.51
C ALA A 337 4.87 19.28 -8.45
N ASP A 338 5.35 20.51 -8.24
CA ASP A 338 4.71 21.51 -7.37
C ASP A 338 3.29 21.84 -7.80
N LEU A 339 3.05 21.98 -9.12
CA LEU A 339 1.72 22.20 -9.69
C LEU A 339 0.79 21.00 -9.48
N LEU A 340 1.25 19.79 -9.77
CA LEU A 340 0.40 18.58 -9.75
C LEU A 340 0.07 18.09 -8.33
N ALA A 341 1.02 18.13 -7.40
CA ALA A 341 0.87 17.49 -6.09
C ALA A 341 -0.39 17.91 -5.29
N PRO A 342 -0.79 19.20 -5.23
CA PRO A 342 -2.04 19.62 -4.58
C PRO A 342 -3.30 19.02 -5.23
N HIS A 343 -3.28 18.84 -6.55
CA HIS A 343 -4.39 18.22 -7.28
C HIS A 343 -4.46 16.73 -6.99
N VAL A 344 -3.32 16.02 -7.02
CA VAL A 344 -3.23 14.59 -6.69
C VAL A 344 -3.80 14.31 -5.31
N ARG A 345 -3.46 15.13 -4.29
CA ARG A 345 -3.99 15.00 -2.92
C ARG A 345 -5.51 15.18 -2.83
N SER A 346 -6.09 16.02 -3.68
CA SER A 346 -7.47 16.46 -3.53
C SER A 346 -8.46 15.77 -4.47
N TRP A 347 -7.98 14.98 -5.43
CA TRP A 347 -8.82 14.20 -6.35
C TRP A 347 -9.57 13.02 -5.70
N PRO A 348 -9.00 12.25 -4.76
CA PRO A 348 -9.72 11.16 -4.07
C PRO A 348 -11.01 11.63 -3.39
N ALA A 349 -10.95 12.74 -2.66
CA ALA A 349 -12.10 13.35 -1.98
C ALA A 349 -13.20 13.85 -2.95
N ARG A 350 -12.90 13.95 -4.25
CA ARG A 350 -13.84 14.34 -5.30
C ARG A 350 -14.19 13.17 -6.22
N SER A 351 -14.01 11.93 -5.76
CA SER A 351 -14.28 10.68 -6.50
C SER A 351 -13.48 10.56 -7.81
N ARG A 352 -12.29 11.16 -7.90
CA ARG A 352 -11.41 11.15 -9.08
C ARG A 352 -10.19 10.26 -8.88
N TRP A 353 -10.39 9.07 -8.33
CA TRP A 353 -9.34 8.13 -7.93
C TRP A 353 -8.35 7.78 -9.04
N ALA A 354 -8.82 7.52 -10.27
CA ALA A 354 -7.96 7.18 -11.40
C ALA A 354 -6.89 8.27 -11.68
N ARG A 355 -7.28 9.54 -11.58
CA ARG A 355 -6.35 10.67 -11.81
C ARG A 355 -5.32 10.79 -10.70
N ALA A 356 -5.72 10.51 -9.46
CA ALA A 356 -4.80 10.50 -8.34
C ALA A 356 -3.72 9.44 -8.56
N ILE A 357 -4.10 8.24 -9.00
CA ILE A 357 -3.16 7.16 -9.32
C ILE A 357 -2.22 7.58 -10.46
N ASP A 358 -2.75 8.12 -11.56
CA ASP A 358 -1.92 8.62 -12.68
C ASP A 358 -0.91 9.68 -12.21
N GLY A 359 -1.35 10.59 -11.34
CA GLY A 359 -0.49 11.62 -10.76
C GLY A 359 0.58 11.06 -9.82
N LEU A 360 0.27 10.04 -9.02
CA LEU A 360 1.27 9.34 -8.19
C LEU A 360 2.33 8.66 -9.07
N ALA A 361 1.90 7.98 -10.14
CA ALA A 361 2.79 7.35 -11.10
C ALA A 361 3.71 8.37 -11.78
N VAL A 362 3.18 9.55 -12.14
CA VAL A 362 3.97 10.66 -12.72
C VAL A 362 5.02 11.16 -11.73
N LEU A 363 4.65 11.45 -10.48
CA LEU A 363 5.60 11.92 -9.45
C LEU A 363 6.72 10.90 -9.22
N ALA A 364 6.38 9.61 -9.16
CA ALA A 364 7.35 8.53 -9.01
C ALA A 364 8.24 8.36 -10.24
N THR A 365 7.70 8.53 -11.45
CA THR A 365 8.46 8.38 -12.71
C THR A 365 9.37 9.58 -12.96
N LEU A 366 8.93 10.81 -12.65
CA LEU A 366 9.78 12.00 -12.65
C LEU A 366 10.99 11.79 -11.74
N GLY A 367 10.75 11.22 -10.56
CA GLY A 367 11.79 10.73 -9.67
C GLY A 367 12.76 11.80 -9.18
N THR A 368 12.43 13.10 -9.29
CA THR A 368 13.23 14.21 -8.75
C THR A 368 13.02 14.37 -7.25
N ASP A 369 13.93 15.06 -6.57
CA ASP A 369 13.83 15.25 -5.12
C ASP A 369 12.53 15.96 -4.72
N THR A 370 12.08 16.94 -5.52
CA THR A 370 10.84 17.66 -5.27
C THR A 370 9.61 16.77 -5.49
N ALA A 371 9.58 15.98 -6.58
CA ALA A 371 8.50 15.05 -6.84
C ALA A 371 8.38 13.98 -5.74
N LEU A 372 9.51 13.41 -5.31
CA LEU A 372 9.55 12.39 -4.26
C LEU A 372 9.25 12.96 -2.88
N ARG A 373 9.61 14.21 -2.58
CA ARG A 373 9.15 14.92 -1.37
C ARG A 373 7.63 15.09 -1.36
N HIS A 374 7.01 15.42 -2.49
CA HIS A 374 5.56 15.46 -2.56
C HIS A 374 4.93 14.10 -2.36
N LEU A 375 5.51 13.04 -2.93
CA LEU A 375 5.02 11.68 -2.77
C LEU A 375 5.12 11.22 -1.31
N LEU A 376 6.24 11.49 -0.63
CA LEU A 376 6.41 11.31 0.82
C LEU A 376 5.34 12.06 1.61
N ALA A 377 5.12 13.35 1.31
CA ALA A 377 4.11 14.13 2.02
C ALA A 377 2.68 13.63 1.79
N ILE A 378 2.39 13.02 0.63
CA ILE A 378 1.09 12.40 0.33
C ILE A 378 0.90 11.13 1.17
N GLU A 379 1.93 10.30 1.28
CA GLU A 379 1.93 9.09 2.11
C GLU A 379 1.74 9.45 3.61
N GLU A 380 2.46 10.44 4.12
CA GLU A 380 2.42 10.77 5.55
C GLU A 380 1.12 11.44 6.02
N ASN A 381 0.43 12.20 5.15
CA ASN A 381 -0.67 13.10 5.57
C ASN A 381 -2.07 12.65 5.15
N MET A 382 -2.22 11.56 4.39
CA MET A 382 -3.53 11.03 4.06
C MET A 382 -3.94 9.95 5.07
N ALA A 383 -5.06 10.18 5.76
CA ALA A 383 -5.67 9.15 6.62
C ALA A 383 -5.85 7.86 5.82
N GLY A 384 -5.46 6.73 6.42
CA GLY A 384 -5.33 5.43 5.77
C GLY A 384 -6.44 5.11 4.77
N GLY A 385 -6.05 4.56 3.62
CA GLY A 385 -6.95 4.19 2.54
C GLY A 385 -6.20 3.82 1.26
N PRO A 386 -6.89 3.33 0.22
CA PRO A 386 -6.25 2.72 -0.96
C PRO A 386 -5.28 3.64 -1.74
N THR A 387 -5.42 4.97 -1.62
CA THR A 387 -4.46 5.90 -2.27
C THR A 387 -3.16 6.03 -1.48
N ASN A 388 -3.21 5.94 -0.15
CA ASN A 388 -2.00 5.98 0.66
C ASN A 388 -1.15 4.71 0.42
N GLU A 389 -1.79 3.53 0.44
CA GLU A 389 -1.13 2.26 0.10
C GLU A 389 -0.42 2.33 -1.27
N ARG A 390 -1.08 2.92 -2.27
CA ARG A 390 -0.49 3.10 -3.61
C ARG A 390 0.63 4.14 -3.67
N ALA A 391 0.53 5.21 -2.89
CA ALA A 391 1.61 6.20 -2.78
C ALA A 391 2.88 5.56 -2.19
N LEU A 392 2.74 4.71 -1.16
CA LEU A 392 3.84 3.94 -0.59
C LEU A 392 4.45 2.96 -1.61
N VAL A 393 3.63 2.26 -2.39
CA VAL A 393 4.12 1.37 -3.47
C VAL A 393 4.96 2.15 -4.49
N HIS A 394 4.45 3.28 -4.98
CA HIS A 394 5.18 4.13 -5.92
C HIS A 394 6.46 4.71 -5.32
N LEU A 395 6.44 5.10 -4.05
CA LEU A 395 7.61 5.59 -3.35
C LEU A 395 8.67 4.50 -3.18
N THR A 396 8.24 3.26 -2.95
CA THR A 396 9.11 2.08 -2.85
C THR A 396 9.79 1.80 -4.18
N GLN A 397 9.05 1.86 -5.29
CA GLN A 397 9.61 1.72 -6.63
C GLN A 397 10.61 2.84 -6.95
N ALA A 398 10.27 4.09 -6.65
CA ALA A 398 11.16 5.23 -6.89
C ALA A 398 12.44 5.19 -6.04
N ALA A 399 12.34 4.73 -4.78
CA ALA A 399 13.49 4.51 -3.92
C ALA A 399 14.39 3.40 -4.49
N ALA A 400 13.81 2.27 -4.92
CA ALA A 400 14.55 1.16 -5.53
C ALA A 400 15.28 1.57 -6.80
N LEU A 401 14.70 2.44 -7.65
CA LEU A 401 15.38 3.00 -8.83
C LEU A 401 16.62 3.82 -8.47
N ARG A 402 16.68 4.36 -7.25
CA ARG A 402 17.87 5.07 -6.70
C ARG A 402 18.78 4.15 -5.88
N GLY A 403 18.50 2.85 -5.79
CA GLY A 403 19.23 1.90 -4.94
C GLY A 403 19.05 2.16 -3.45
N LEU A 404 17.93 2.75 -3.04
CA LEU A 404 17.62 3.13 -1.65
C LEU A 404 16.35 2.42 -1.18
N SER A 405 16.22 2.22 0.12
CA SER A 405 14.91 2.00 0.74
C SER A 405 14.13 3.31 0.86
N VAL A 406 12.81 3.23 1.07
CA VAL A 406 11.97 4.41 1.34
C VAL A 406 12.51 5.23 2.52
N THR A 407 13.06 4.56 3.53
CA THR A 407 13.69 5.18 4.70
C THR A 407 14.87 6.04 4.30
N GLN A 408 15.80 5.42 3.58
CA GLN A 408 17.04 6.02 3.16
C GLN A 408 16.79 7.20 2.21
N LEU A 409 15.74 7.09 1.39
CA LEU A 409 15.25 8.16 0.55
C LEU A 409 14.68 9.31 1.40
N ALA A 410 13.81 9.03 2.39
CA ALA A 410 13.23 10.05 3.26
C ALA A 410 14.28 10.85 4.03
N ASP A 411 15.31 10.17 4.56
CA ASP A 411 16.43 10.82 5.27
C ASP A 411 17.20 11.79 4.35
N ARG A 412 17.42 11.41 3.09
CA ARG A 412 18.13 12.23 2.09
C ARG A 412 17.27 13.37 1.53
N LEU A 413 15.95 13.19 1.52
CA LEU A 413 14.99 14.21 1.05
C LEU A 413 14.54 15.17 2.17
N ALA A 414 14.98 14.97 3.40
CA ALA A 414 14.71 15.86 4.52
C ALA A 414 15.11 17.31 4.18
N LEU A 415 14.20 18.25 4.44
CA LEU A 415 14.46 19.66 4.16
C LEU A 415 15.50 20.21 5.14
N THR A 416 16.57 20.79 4.60
CA THR A 416 17.62 21.47 5.38
C THR A 416 17.25 22.91 5.74
N HIS A 417 16.20 23.46 5.13
CA HIS A 417 15.84 24.89 5.20
C HIS A 417 17.01 25.84 4.85
N ARG A 418 17.94 25.41 3.98
CA ARG A 418 19.18 26.13 3.62
C ARG A 418 20.12 26.37 4.81
N LEU A 419 20.00 25.61 5.89
CA LEU A 419 20.92 25.70 7.03
C LEU A 419 22.32 25.14 6.70
N ASP A 420 22.38 24.23 5.73
CA ASP A 420 23.60 23.64 5.17
C ASP A 420 24.38 24.61 4.27
N THR A 421 23.67 25.44 3.48
CA THR A 421 24.29 26.43 2.57
C THR A 421 24.43 27.82 3.19
N GLY A 422 23.88 28.05 4.38
CA GLY A 422 23.70 29.35 4.99
C GLY A 422 22.34 29.98 4.65
N SER A 423 21.60 30.37 5.69
CA SER A 423 20.30 31.05 5.60
C SER A 423 20.46 32.51 6.00
N THR A 424 20.16 33.43 5.09
CA THR A 424 20.20 34.88 5.33
C THR A 424 18.83 35.51 5.13
N LEU A 425 18.53 36.55 5.91
CA LEU A 425 17.37 37.42 5.73
C LEU A 425 17.88 38.82 5.37
N ASP A 426 17.45 39.32 4.22
CA ASP A 426 17.90 40.62 3.70
C ASP A 426 17.28 41.78 4.48
N HIS A 427 18.15 42.68 4.95
CA HIS A 427 17.79 43.89 5.67
C HIS A 427 18.37 45.12 4.96
N GLY A 428 17.88 45.42 3.75
CA GLY A 428 18.37 46.56 2.97
C GLY A 428 19.86 46.42 2.62
N THR A 429 20.73 47.18 3.29
CA THR A 429 22.20 47.13 3.08
C THR A 429 22.93 46.14 3.98
N ARG A 430 22.24 45.44 4.90
CA ARG A 430 22.83 44.44 5.80
C ARG A 430 22.14 43.10 5.63
N SER A 431 22.85 42.01 5.88
CA SER A 431 22.28 40.65 5.89
C SER A 431 22.33 40.07 7.31
N LEU A 432 21.24 39.45 7.77
CA LEU A 432 21.21 38.76 9.06
C LEU A 432 21.23 37.25 8.83
N ARG A 433 22.14 36.55 9.51
CA ARG A 433 22.28 35.09 9.38
C ARG A 433 21.37 34.39 10.38
N VAL A 434 20.64 33.38 9.92
CA VAL A 434 19.86 32.49 10.80
C VAL A 434 20.71 31.28 11.16
N THR A 435 20.79 30.97 12.46
CA THR A 435 21.51 29.81 13.00
C THR A 435 20.61 29.00 13.91
N VAL A 436 20.84 27.68 13.98
CA VAL A 436 20.10 26.75 14.83
C VAL A 436 21.10 26.02 15.71
N ASP A 437 20.80 25.89 17.01
CA ASP A 437 21.65 25.12 17.94
C ASP A 437 21.20 23.65 18.06
N ASP A 438 21.90 22.87 18.88
CA ASP A 438 21.62 21.43 19.03
C ASP A 438 20.27 21.11 19.69
N SER A 439 19.68 22.09 20.39
CA SER A 439 18.31 22.01 20.90
C SER A 439 17.25 22.34 19.84
N LEU A 440 17.68 22.65 18.61
CA LEU A 440 16.89 23.18 17.51
C LEU A 440 16.31 24.58 17.77
N ALA A 441 16.90 25.34 18.70
CA ALA A 441 16.50 26.72 18.94
C ALA A 441 17.07 27.66 17.87
N VAL A 442 16.21 28.53 17.35
CA VAL A 442 16.51 29.43 16.24
C VAL A 442 17.00 30.77 16.75
N HIS A 443 18.19 31.17 16.30
CA HIS A 443 18.84 32.44 16.61
C HIS A 443 19.10 33.26 15.35
N LEU A 444 19.05 34.59 15.48
CA LEU A 444 19.43 35.53 14.44
C LEU A 444 20.77 36.15 14.81
N ARG A 445 21.73 36.20 13.89
CA ARG A 445 23.06 36.78 14.08
C ARG A 445 23.32 37.91 13.10
N ASP A 446 24.00 38.96 13.57
CA ASP A 446 24.49 40.05 12.73
C ASP A 446 25.79 39.68 11.99
N GLU A 447 26.33 40.62 11.22
CA GLU A 447 27.58 40.45 10.44
C GLU A 447 28.81 40.23 11.35
N ASP A 448 28.74 40.70 12.60
CA ASP A 448 29.76 40.49 13.63
C ASP A 448 29.56 39.16 14.39
N GLY A 449 28.53 38.38 14.05
CA GLY A 449 28.21 37.09 14.66
C GLY A 449 27.48 37.16 16.00
N ARG A 450 27.05 38.34 16.44
CA ARG A 450 26.34 38.55 17.71
C ARG A 450 24.85 38.23 17.57
N ILE A 451 24.25 37.66 18.63
CA ILE A 451 22.83 37.31 18.65
C ILE A 451 21.97 38.57 18.71
N VAL A 452 21.12 38.75 17.69
CA VAL A 452 20.12 39.80 17.61
C VAL A 452 18.87 39.36 18.36
N ARG A 453 18.70 39.86 19.60
CA ARG A 453 17.56 39.51 20.46
C ARG A 453 16.22 40.03 19.95
N THR A 454 16.21 41.16 19.24
CA THR A 454 15.00 41.76 18.70
C THR A 454 15.16 41.96 17.19
N PRO A 455 14.47 41.17 16.36
CA PRO A 455 14.55 41.32 14.91
C PRO A 455 14.08 42.71 14.47
N PRO A 456 14.80 43.40 13.56
CA PRO A 456 14.33 44.66 12.99
C PRO A 456 12.95 44.52 12.32
N LYS A 457 12.10 45.56 12.42
CA LYS A 457 10.74 45.59 11.83
C LYS A 457 10.62 45.00 10.41
N PRO A 458 11.47 45.36 9.43
CA PRO A 458 11.32 44.86 8.06
C PRO A 458 11.58 43.36 7.90
N VAL A 459 12.41 42.75 8.76
CA VAL A 459 12.75 41.31 8.70
C VAL A 459 11.98 40.47 9.71
N ALA A 460 11.33 41.08 10.70
CA ALA A 460 10.64 40.38 11.77
C ALA A 460 9.52 39.44 11.28
N ALA A 461 8.77 39.84 10.23
CA ALA A 461 7.73 39.00 9.65
C ALA A 461 8.31 37.77 8.94
N ALA A 462 9.32 37.98 8.08
CA ALA A 462 10.02 36.92 7.38
C ALA A 462 10.71 35.94 8.35
N PHE A 463 11.38 36.45 9.38
CA PHE A 463 12.00 35.64 10.43
C PHE A 463 10.98 34.78 11.20
N ARG A 464 9.83 35.35 11.58
CA ARG A 464 8.76 34.60 12.25
C ARG A 464 8.20 33.50 11.37
N GLN A 465 7.98 33.78 10.08
CA GLN A 465 7.48 32.77 9.13
C GLN A 465 8.51 31.65 8.92
N TRP A 466 9.77 32.01 8.68
CA TRP A 466 10.86 31.06 8.54
C TRP A 466 11.02 30.17 9.78
N LYS A 467 10.99 30.76 10.98
CA LYS A 467 11.06 30.03 12.25
C LYS A 467 9.89 29.05 12.39
N LYS A 468 8.68 29.48 12.03
CA LYS A 468 7.48 28.61 12.07
C LYS A 468 7.61 27.42 11.12
N ASP A 469 8.12 27.65 9.91
CA ASP A 469 8.26 26.58 8.91
C ASP A 469 9.36 25.59 9.30
N LEU A 470 10.49 26.06 9.84
CA LEU A 470 11.53 25.18 10.39
C LEU A 470 10.99 24.34 11.54
N LEU A 471 10.33 24.95 12.53
CA LEU A 471 9.81 24.22 13.69
C LEU A 471 8.77 23.17 13.28
N ARG A 472 7.95 23.46 12.27
CA ARG A 472 7.03 22.48 11.69
C ARG A 472 7.79 21.30 11.06
N ALA A 473 8.83 21.58 10.28
CA ALA A 473 9.64 20.54 9.66
C ALA A 473 10.39 19.70 10.70
N ALA A 474 10.96 20.33 11.72
CA ALA A 474 11.62 19.67 12.85
C ALA A 474 10.64 18.76 13.61
N ALA A 475 9.44 19.25 13.95
CA ALA A 475 8.41 18.44 14.59
C ALA A 475 8.00 17.22 13.75
N ALA A 476 7.90 17.37 12.42
CA ALA A 476 7.63 16.25 11.51
C ALA A 476 8.77 15.22 11.49
N GLN A 477 10.04 15.67 11.52
CA GLN A 477 11.20 14.77 11.64
C GLN A 477 11.22 14.04 12.99
N LEU A 478 10.90 14.72 14.08
CA LEU A 478 10.83 14.14 15.41
C LEU A 478 9.77 13.04 15.49
N GLY A 479 8.56 13.32 14.99
CA GLY A 479 7.51 12.30 14.89
C GLY A 479 7.88 11.15 13.95
N ARG A 480 8.70 11.38 12.92
CA ARG A 480 9.30 10.30 12.11
C ARG A 480 10.28 9.45 12.91
N CYS A 481 11.21 10.06 13.65
CA CYS A 481 12.17 9.31 14.47
C CYS A 481 11.47 8.50 15.57
N GLU A 482 10.41 9.04 16.19
CA GLU A 482 9.59 8.27 17.14
C GLU A 482 8.90 7.09 16.44
N ARG A 483 8.28 7.31 15.27
CA ARG A 483 7.72 6.21 14.46
C ARG A 483 8.77 5.16 14.10
N ASP A 484 9.96 5.58 13.68
CA ASP A 484 11.07 4.68 13.34
C ASP A 484 11.50 3.82 14.53
N MET A 485 11.46 4.36 15.76
CA MET A 485 11.66 3.58 16.99
C MET A 485 10.53 2.56 17.19
N LEU A 486 9.27 2.98 17.07
CA LEU A 486 8.10 2.13 17.29
C LEU A 486 7.97 0.99 16.28
N THR A 487 8.37 1.23 15.03
CA THR A 487 8.33 0.23 13.95
C THR A 487 9.68 -0.48 13.73
N ARG A 488 10.64 -0.31 14.66
CA ARG A 488 11.99 -0.88 14.61
C ARG A 488 12.67 -0.72 13.24
N ARG A 489 12.67 0.50 12.73
CA ARG A 489 13.18 0.79 11.40
C ARG A 489 14.70 0.94 11.40
N VAL A 490 15.37 0.07 10.64
CA VAL A 490 16.84 0.04 10.55
C VAL A 490 17.37 0.69 9.27
N ARG A 491 18.63 1.16 9.34
CA ARG A 491 19.42 1.67 8.20
C ARG A 491 20.89 1.31 8.36
N PRO A 492 21.69 1.24 7.29
CA PRO A 492 23.13 0.99 7.41
C PRO A 492 23.83 2.06 8.25
N ALA A 493 24.80 1.67 9.09
CA ALA A 493 25.53 2.61 9.94
C ALA A 493 26.21 3.75 9.16
N ARG A 494 26.68 3.48 7.93
CA ARG A 494 27.23 4.50 7.03
C ARG A 494 26.24 5.63 6.71
N ASP A 495 24.94 5.35 6.69
CA ASP A 495 23.92 6.36 6.41
C ASP A 495 23.68 7.25 7.63
N LEU A 496 23.80 6.71 8.85
CA LEU A 496 23.77 7.53 10.06
C LEU A 496 24.92 8.56 10.04
N SER A 497 26.15 8.11 9.82
CA SER A 497 27.32 9.00 9.79
C SER A 497 27.37 9.92 8.57
N GLY A 498 27.00 9.41 7.39
CA GLY A 498 27.13 10.11 6.11
C GLY A 498 25.94 11.01 5.75
N VAL A 499 24.74 10.72 6.27
CA VAL A 499 23.50 11.44 5.93
C VAL A 499 22.94 12.15 7.15
N LEU A 500 22.56 11.41 8.20
CA LEU A 500 21.83 11.98 9.34
C LEU A 500 22.71 12.95 10.14
N LEU A 501 23.92 12.53 10.55
CA LEU A 501 24.80 13.37 11.38
C LEU A 501 25.28 14.65 10.69
N ARG A 502 25.27 14.66 9.35
CA ARG A 502 25.61 15.84 8.53
C ARG A 502 24.42 16.76 8.28
N HIS A 503 23.20 16.28 8.49
CA HIS A 503 21.99 17.06 8.24
C HIS A 503 21.76 18.06 9.38
N PRO A 504 21.48 19.35 9.09
CA PRO A 504 21.40 20.41 10.11
C PRO A 504 20.24 20.25 11.10
N ILE A 505 19.20 19.47 10.76
CA ILE A 505 18.07 19.20 11.67
C ILE A 505 18.13 17.78 12.24
N LEU A 506 18.58 16.79 11.45
CA LEU A 506 18.55 15.38 11.86
C LEU A 506 19.79 15.02 12.66
N GLY A 507 20.92 15.69 12.44
CA GLY A 507 22.16 15.46 13.17
C GLY A 507 22.02 15.72 14.66
N PRO A 508 21.46 16.89 15.09
CA PRO A 508 21.19 17.13 16.50
C PRO A 508 20.19 16.16 17.13
N VAL A 509 19.23 15.64 16.36
CA VAL A 509 18.28 14.62 16.85
C VAL A 509 18.98 13.27 17.00
N ALA A 510 19.74 12.85 15.98
CA ALA A 510 20.46 11.59 15.95
C ALA A 510 21.51 11.46 17.06
N ARG A 511 22.14 12.57 17.50
CA ARG A 511 23.08 12.57 18.64
C ARG A 511 22.40 12.37 20.00
N ARG A 512 21.11 12.66 20.11
CA ARG A 512 20.35 12.68 21.38
C ARG A 512 19.42 11.49 21.57
N VAL A 513 19.52 10.49 20.71
CA VAL A 513 18.77 9.24 20.82
C VAL A 513 19.73 8.06 20.97
N LEU A 514 19.27 7.00 21.64
CA LEU A 514 20.00 5.75 21.74
C LEU A 514 19.80 4.93 20.45
N TRP A 515 20.90 4.52 19.84
CA TRP A 515 20.93 3.66 18.66
C TRP A 515 21.22 2.22 19.05
N GLY A 516 20.81 1.28 18.20
CA GLY A 516 20.99 -0.14 18.43
C GLY A 516 21.34 -0.86 17.14
N SER A 517 22.29 -1.78 17.19
CA SER A 517 22.54 -2.72 16.10
C SER A 517 21.60 -3.91 16.21
N TYR A 518 21.00 -4.33 15.10
CA TYR A 518 20.00 -5.39 15.08
C TYR A 518 20.39 -6.58 14.21
N GLU A 519 20.23 -7.80 14.70
CA GLU A 519 20.38 -9.03 13.90
C GLU A 519 19.15 -9.91 14.07
N GLY A 520 18.55 -10.36 12.97
CA GLY A 520 17.30 -11.14 13.01
C GLY A 520 16.16 -10.42 13.76
N GLY A 521 16.12 -9.09 13.71
CA GLY A 521 15.15 -8.27 14.44
C GLY A 521 15.43 -8.11 15.95
N ARG A 522 16.51 -8.70 16.49
CA ARG A 522 16.86 -8.57 17.91
C ARG A 522 17.95 -7.55 18.12
N LEU A 523 17.84 -6.77 19.20
CA LEU A 523 18.88 -5.85 19.62
C LEU A 523 20.13 -6.66 20.03
N VAL A 524 21.26 -6.37 19.40
CA VAL A 524 22.56 -7.00 19.69
C VAL A 524 23.41 -6.11 20.57
N ARG A 525 23.42 -4.81 20.30
CA ARG A 525 24.22 -3.83 21.04
C ARG A 525 23.57 -2.46 20.96
N ALA A 526 23.44 -1.79 22.11
CA ALA A 526 23.06 -0.38 22.19
C ALA A 526 24.30 0.54 22.11
N LEU A 527 24.13 1.72 21.51
CA LEU A 527 25.18 2.66 21.16
C LEU A 527 24.66 4.10 21.26
N ARG A 528 25.49 5.02 21.76
CA ARG A 528 25.28 6.46 21.62
C ARG A 528 26.21 7.03 20.54
N VAL A 529 25.89 8.23 20.05
CA VAL A 529 26.80 9.02 19.21
C VAL A 529 27.48 10.06 20.11
N ALA A 530 28.81 10.07 20.13
CA ALA A 530 29.61 11.05 20.85
C ALA A 530 29.65 12.41 20.11
N GLU A 531 30.20 13.44 20.75
CA GLU A 531 30.24 14.81 20.20
C GLU A 531 31.00 14.89 18.87
N ASP A 532 32.07 14.10 18.74
CA ASP A 532 32.89 13.98 17.53
C ASP A 532 32.23 13.14 16.42
N GLY A 533 31.05 12.56 16.69
CA GLY A 533 30.31 11.70 15.77
C GLY A 533 30.72 10.23 15.79
N SER A 534 31.65 9.84 16.65
CA SER A 534 32.00 8.42 16.89
C SER A 534 30.90 7.70 17.68
N PHE A 535 30.90 6.36 17.64
CA PHE A 535 29.99 5.56 18.46
C PHE A 535 30.63 5.23 19.81
N ALA A 536 29.83 5.19 20.88
CA ALA A 536 30.24 4.72 22.19
C ALA A 536 29.21 3.75 22.80
N ASP A 537 29.69 2.79 23.60
CA ASP A 537 28.83 1.80 24.27
C ASP A 537 28.40 2.22 25.68
N GLY A 538 27.69 1.32 26.40
CA GLY A 538 27.12 1.61 27.72
C GLY A 538 28.15 1.83 28.83
N HIS A 539 29.44 1.56 28.56
CA HIS A 539 30.55 1.89 29.45
C HIS A 539 31.34 3.12 28.96
N ASP A 540 30.78 3.84 27.99
CA ASP A 540 31.35 5.02 27.37
C ASP A 540 32.66 4.77 26.59
N ASN A 541 32.92 3.51 26.22
CA ASN A 541 34.08 3.17 25.40
C ASN A 541 33.75 3.37 23.92
N THR A 542 34.73 3.87 23.15
CA THR A 542 34.61 3.98 21.69
C THR A 542 34.29 2.63 21.07
N ALA A 543 33.23 2.60 20.26
CA ALA A 543 32.75 1.43 19.55
C ALA A 543 33.01 1.56 18.05
N ILE A 544 33.59 0.53 17.45
CA ILE A 544 33.72 0.42 15.99
C ILE A 544 32.51 -0.34 15.47
N VAL A 545 31.84 0.24 14.46
CA VAL A 545 30.64 -0.33 13.83
C VAL A 545 30.91 -0.41 12.33
N ASP A 546 30.65 -1.58 11.73
CA ASP A 546 30.80 -1.74 10.28
C ASP A 546 29.77 -0.87 9.54
N GLY A 547 30.16 -0.31 8.40
CA GLY A 547 29.29 0.60 7.64
C GLY A 547 28.00 -0.04 7.11
N CYS A 548 27.93 -1.36 7.05
CA CYS A 548 26.74 -2.12 6.65
C CYS A 548 25.90 -2.60 7.84
N THR A 549 26.37 -2.44 9.08
CA THR A 549 25.61 -2.83 10.27
C THR A 549 24.25 -2.11 10.29
N PRO A 550 23.13 -2.83 10.40
CA PRO A 550 21.81 -2.23 10.49
C PRO A 550 21.61 -1.59 11.87
N LEU A 551 21.47 -0.25 11.88
CA LEU A 551 21.20 0.55 13.06
C LEU A 551 19.76 1.06 13.06
N GLY A 552 19.09 0.94 14.21
CA GLY A 552 17.77 1.51 14.49
C GLY A 552 17.79 2.34 15.78
N ILE A 553 16.72 3.11 16.01
CA ILE A 553 16.51 3.81 17.28
C ILE A 553 15.97 2.80 18.29
N VAL A 554 16.63 2.65 19.43
CA VAL A 554 16.29 1.62 20.42
C VAL A 554 14.95 1.89 21.07
N HIS A 555 14.07 0.90 21.06
CA HIS A 555 12.87 0.92 21.89
C HIS A 555 13.19 0.38 23.30
N PRO A 556 12.66 0.95 24.40
CA PRO A 556 13.00 0.49 25.75
C PRO A 556 12.61 -0.96 26.06
N ALA A 557 11.67 -1.53 25.31
CA ALA A 557 11.30 -2.94 25.42
C ALA A 557 12.38 -3.91 24.90
N ASP A 558 13.34 -3.39 24.11
CA ASP A 558 14.48 -4.17 23.63
C ASP A 558 15.61 -4.28 24.68
N LEU A 559 15.56 -3.46 25.74
CA LEU A 559 16.58 -3.40 26.78
C LEU A 559 16.12 -4.14 28.03
N ASP A 560 17.02 -4.87 28.66
CA ASP A 560 16.80 -5.36 30.02
C ASP A 560 16.68 -4.18 30.99
N PRO A 561 15.89 -4.29 32.08
CA PRO A 561 15.66 -3.17 33.01
C PRO A 561 16.94 -2.54 33.58
N GLY A 562 17.97 -3.35 33.83
CA GLY A 562 19.27 -2.88 34.31
C GLY A 562 20.05 -2.10 33.26
N GLU A 563 20.10 -2.59 32.02
CA GLU A 563 20.76 -1.90 30.90
C GLU A 563 20.06 -0.58 30.59
N ARG A 564 18.72 -0.59 30.58
CA ARG A 564 17.91 0.63 30.42
C ARG A 564 18.22 1.69 31.47
N ALA A 565 18.35 1.29 32.74
CA ALA A 565 18.68 2.21 33.82
C ALA A 565 20.10 2.79 33.67
N ALA A 566 21.07 1.96 33.26
CA ALA A 566 22.44 2.40 33.01
C ALA A 566 22.51 3.44 31.88
N TRP A 567 21.82 3.19 30.75
CA TRP A 567 21.74 4.16 29.66
C TRP A 567 21.03 5.46 30.07
N ALA A 568 19.96 5.37 30.85
CA ALA A 568 19.25 6.55 31.34
C ALA A 568 20.16 7.42 32.23
N GLN A 569 20.95 6.79 33.11
CA GLN A 569 21.93 7.51 33.93
C GLN A 569 23.02 8.14 33.07
N LEU A 570 23.58 7.41 32.11
CA LEU A 570 24.62 7.93 31.22
C LEU A 570 24.13 9.15 30.41
N PHE A 571 22.90 9.10 29.88
CA PHE A 571 22.31 10.25 29.18
C PHE A 571 22.11 11.45 30.11
N ALA A 572 21.75 11.21 31.38
CA ALA A 572 21.62 12.28 32.36
C ALA A 572 22.97 12.90 32.74
N ASP A 573 24.01 12.08 32.92
CA ASP A 573 25.38 12.53 33.28
C ASP A 573 25.99 13.44 32.20
N TYR A 574 25.66 13.18 30.93
CA TYR A 574 26.05 13.99 29.78
C TYR A 574 25.05 15.12 29.43
N GLU A 575 24.02 15.34 30.26
CA GLU A 575 22.95 16.33 30.04
C GLU A 575 22.24 16.20 28.68
N ILE A 576 22.16 14.97 28.14
CA ILE A 576 21.55 14.67 26.85
C ILE A 576 20.02 14.61 27.00
N LEU A 577 19.37 15.74 26.70
CA LEU A 577 17.91 15.80 26.67
C LEU A 577 17.35 15.10 25.42
N GLN A 578 16.68 13.96 25.64
CA GLN A 578 16.07 13.19 24.56
C GLN A 578 14.96 13.98 23.86
N PRO A 579 14.92 13.95 22.52
CA PRO A 579 14.03 14.81 21.74
C PRO A 579 12.56 14.35 21.73
N PHE A 580 12.31 13.13 22.19
CA PHE A 580 11.00 12.54 22.50
C PHE A 580 11.19 11.50 23.61
N PRO A 581 10.13 11.03 24.30
CA PRO A 581 10.25 9.98 25.31
C PRO A 581 10.77 8.68 24.68
N GLN A 582 12.07 8.40 24.84
CA GLN A 582 12.70 7.14 24.47
C GLN A 582 12.97 6.32 25.73
N LEU A 583 14.07 6.55 26.46
CA LEU A 583 14.47 5.72 27.61
C LEU A 583 13.48 5.75 28.78
N HIS A 584 12.66 6.79 28.89
CA HIS A 584 11.61 6.92 29.92
C HIS A 584 10.21 6.58 29.41
N ARG A 585 10.07 6.12 28.16
CA ARG A 585 8.78 5.66 27.62
C ARG A 585 8.28 4.43 28.40
N PRO A 586 6.98 4.33 28.72
CA PRO A 586 6.42 3.08 29.22
C PRO A 586 6.75 1.92 28.28
N ALA A 587 7.16 0.77 28.83
CA ALA A 587 7.48 -0.42 28.05
C ALA A 587 7.15 -1.67 28.85
N VAL A 588 6.66 -2.70 28.17
CA VAL A 588 6.40 -4.02 28.73
C VAL A 588 7.49 -4.97 28.26
N VAL A 589 8.33 -5.42 29.19
CA VAL A 589 9.37 -6.43 28.92
C VAL A 589 8.83 -7.78 29.37
N LEU A 590 8.63 -8.69 28.42
CA LEU A 590 8.17 -10.04 28.72
C LEU A 590 9.25 -10.85 29.45
N THR A 591 8.84 -11.55 30.51
CA THR A 591 9.70 -12.54 31.17
C THR A 591 10.03 -13.71 30.22
N PRO A 592 11.11 -14.47 30.45
CA PRO A 592 11.43 -15.64 29.64
C PRO A 592 10.27 -16.64 29.50
N ALA A 593 9.50 -16.85 30.56
CA ALA A 593 8.32 -17.71 30.55
C ALA A 593 7.20 -17.15 29.66
N GLN A 594 6.92 -15.84 29.74
CA GLN A 594 5.90 -15.20 28.88
C GLN A 594 6.32 -15.18 27.41
N ARG A 595 7.61 -15.01 27.10
CA ARG A 595 8.08 -15.10 25.70
C ARG A 595 7.87 -16.50 25.11
N ALA A 596 8.00 -17.54 25.92
CA ALA A 596 7.76 -18.93 25.50
C ALA A 596 6.27 -19.32 25.48
N ALA A 597 5.41 -18.55 26.15
CA ALA A 597 3.97 -18.77 26.16
C ALA A 597 3.34 -18.35 24.83
N THR A 598 2.27 -19.04 24.43
CA THR A 598 1.50 -18.74 23.23
C THR A 598 0.30 -17.81 23.49
N SER A 599 0.00 -17.53 24.75
CA SER A 599 -0.94 -16.49 25.17
C SER A 599 -0.61 -15.94 26.55
N LEU A 600 -1.16 -14.76 26.85
CA LEU A 600 -1.23 -14.17 28.18
C LEU A 600 -2.67 -14.26 28.67
N ALA A 601 -2.83 -14.75 29.90
CA ALA A 601 -4.11 -14.73 30.57
C ALA A 601 -4.56 -13.28 30.81
N GLY A 602 -5.84 -13.03 30.55
CA GLY A 602 -6.54 -11.80 30.92
C GLY A 602 -7.03 -11.84 32.37
N GLY A 603 -8.17 -11.20 32.62
CA GLY A 603 -8.88 -11.19 33.90
C GLY A 603 -9.08 -9.80 34.51
N TRP A 604 -8.70 -8.74 33.79
CA TRP A 604 -8.96 -7.37 34.21
C TRP A 604 -10.02 -6.70 33.34
N THR A 605 -10.67 -5.69 33.91
CA THR A 605 -11.70 -4.91 33.22
C THR A 605 -11.11 -3.65 32.60
N VAL A 606 -11.67 -3.25 31.46
CA VAL A 606 -11.41 -1.98 30.80
C VAL A 606 -12.74 -1.30 30.45
N PRO A 607 -12.85 0.02 30.60
CA PRO A 607 -14.07 0.72 30.21
C PRO A 607 -14.37 0.55 28.73
N THR A 608 -15.64 0.33 28.37
CA THR A 608 -16.05 0.17 26.96
C THR A 608 -15.64 1.39 26.11
N ALA A 609 -15.70 2.59 26.67
CA ALA A 609 -15.21 3.81 26.03
C ALA A 609 -13.73 3.75 25.61
N ARG A 610 -12.87 3.10 26.40
CA ARG A 610 -11.44 2.91 26.05
C ARG A 610 -11.30 1.95 24.88
N VAL A 611 -12.07 0.86 24.86
CA VAL A 611 -12.07 -0.08 23.73
C VAL A 611 -12.51 0.59 22.43
N VAL A 612 -13.54 1.44 22.50
CA VAL A 612 -13.99 2.25 21.36
C VAL A 612 -12.91 3.24 20.91
N GLN A 613 -12.17 3.84 21.83
CA GLN A 613 -11.02 4.69 21.49
C GLN A 613 -9.93 3.91 20.76
N LEU A 614 -9.63 2.69 21.20
CA LEU A 614 -8.65 1.80 20.53
C LEU A 614 -9.11 1.44 19.11
N LEU A 615 -10.40 1.16 18.93
CA LEU A 615 -11.04 0.90 17.64
C LEU A 615 -10.99 2.08 16.66
N ASN A 616 -10.97 3.31 17.17
CA ASN A 616 -10.74 4.51 16.35
C ASN A 616 -9.26 4.73 16.01
N GLY A 617 -8.36 3.90 16.57
CA GLY A 617 -6.93 3.93 16.34
C GLY A 617 -6.46 2.78 15.44
N ARG A 618 -5.39 2.12 15.85
CA ARG A 618 -4.76 1.01 15.10
C ARG A 618 -5.41 -0.36 15.34
N TRP A 619 -6.35 -0.46 16.29
CA TRP A 619 -7.02 -1.72 16.59
C TRP A 619 -8.23 -1.89 15.68
N MET A 620 -8.39 -3.10 15.16
CA MET A 620 -9.47 -3.46 14.28
C MET A 620 -10.45 -4.37 15.00
N GLY A 621 -11.73 -3.99 14.94
CA GLY A 621 -12.86 -4.80 15.37
C GLY A 621 -12.92 -6.09 14.58
N GLY A 622 -13.10 -7.20 15.26
CA GLY A 622 -13.42 -8.49 14.68
C GLY A 622 -14.83 -8.59 14.13
N ASP A 623 -15.43 -7.57 13.50
CA ASP A 623 -16.81 -7.66 13.01
C ASP A 623 -17.05 -7.64 11.50
N HIS A 624 -18.16 -8.29 11.18
CA HIS A 624 -18.93 -8.23 9.94
C HIS A 624 -19.84 -7.00 9.95
N GLU A 625 -20.04 -6.38 8.80
CA GLU A 625 -20.73 -5.10 8.56
C GLU A 625 -22.23 -5.02 8.93
N SER A 626 -22.82 -6.06 9.55
CA SER A 626 -24.18 -5.97 10.06
C SER A 626 -24.14 -5.57 11.53
N GLY A 627 -24.52 -4.33 11.88
CA GLY A 627 -24.56 -3.77 13.24
C GLY A 627 -25.49 -4.48 14.26
N ARG A 628 -25.70 -5.79 14.13
CA ARG A 628 -26.44 -6.68 15.04
C ARG A 628 -25.53 -7.52 15.95
N PHE A 629 -24.20 -7.51 15.77
CA PHE A 629 -23.26 -8.35 16.53
C PHE A 629 -22.22 -7.53 17.31
N ARG A 630 -21.62 -8.15 18.34
CA ARG A 630 -20.56 -7.58 19.18
C ARG A 630 -19.19 -8.12 18.75
N SER A 631 -18.21 -7.23 18.59
CA SER A 631 -16.78 -7.55 18.45
C SER A 631 -16.28 -8.15 19.75
N VAL A 632 -16.13 -9.46 19.78
CA VAL A 632 -15.55 -10.21 20.91
C VAL A 632 -14.02 -10.27 20.79
N ARG A 633 -13.45 -10.00 19.61
CA ARG A 633 -12.00 -9.99 19.39
C ARG A 633 -11.56 -8.73 18.67
N LEU A 634 -10.40 -8.24 19.05
CA LEU A 634 -9.75 -7.07 18.47
C LEU A 634 -8.34 -7.44 18.07
N SER A 635 -7.87 -6.94 16.93
CA SER A 635 -6.50 -7.18 16.50
C SER A 635 -5.74 -5.90 16.17
N CYS A 636 -4.43 -5.94 16.34
CA CYS A 636 -3.50 -4.91 15.90
C CYS A 636 -2.35 -5.58 15.15
N ASP A 637 -2.13 -5.18 13.90
CA ASP A 637 -1.01 -5.69 13.10
C ASP A 637 0.34 -5.33 13.77
N LEU A 638 1.24 -6.30 13.75
CA LEU A 638 2.64 -6.21 14.15
C LEU A 638 3.55 -6.38 12.92
N PRO A 639 4.82 -5.93 13.00
CA PRO A 639 5.83 -6.30 12.02
C PRO A 639 6.00 -7.82 11.88
N GLY A 640 6.47 -8.27 10.72
CA GLY A 640 6.75 -9.69 10.48
C GLY A 640 5.54 -10.53 10.08
N GLY A 641 4.43 -9.89 9.69
CA GLY A 641 3.22 -10.61 9.28
C GLY A 641 2.46 -11.23 10.46
N LEU A 642 2.62 -10.67 11.66
CA LEU A 642 1.93 -11.10 12.87
C LEU A 642 0.93 -10.03 13.33
N ALA A 643 -0.03 -10.37 14.18
CA ALA A 643 -0.93 -9.45 14.85
C ALA A 643 -1.13 -9.86 16.30
N VAL A 644 -1.26 -8.88 17.20
CA VAL A 644 -1.75 -9.14 18.55
C VAL A 644 -3.25 -9.19 18.51
N VAL A 645 -3.83 -10.20 19.14
CA VAL A 645 -5.27 -10.36 19.26
C VAL A 645 -5.65 -10.34 20.73
N VAL A 646 -6.72 -9.61 21.03
CA VAL A 646 -7.30 -9.48 22.37
C VAL A 646 -8.74 -9.94 22.33
N GLU A 647 -9.08 -10.92 23.17
CA GLU A 647 -10.45 -11.38 23.38
C GLU A 647 -11.10 -10.64 24.54
N LEU A 648 -12.35 -10.21 24.33
CA LEU A 648 -13.17 -9.45 25.25
C LEU A 648 -14.47 -10.19 25.58
N ASP A 649 -14.92 -10.10 26.82
CA ASP A 649 -16.26 -10.52 27.24
C ASP A 649 -16.99 -9.34 27.90
N PRO A 650 -18.19 -8.93 27.43
CA PRO A 650 -19.03 -9.55 26.39
C PRO A 650 -18.81 -9.04 24.94
N GLY A 651 -17.81 -8.18 24.71
CA GLY A 651 -17.51 -7.56 23.42
C GLY A 651 -18.25 -6.24 23.17
N VAL A 652 -17.87 -5.53 22.10
CA VAL A 652 -18.35 -4.18 21.76
C VAL A 652 -19.24 -4.21 20.51
N ALA A 653 -20.45 -3.63 20.56
CA ALA A 653 -21.35 -3.59 19.41
C ALA A 653 -20.80 -2.73 18.26
N SER A 654 -20.85 -3.24 17.03
CA SER A 654 -20.39 -2.52 15.82
C SER A 654 -21.32 -1.40 15.35
N GLY A 655 -22.58 -1.39 15.77
CA GLY A 655 -23.57 -0.38 15.38
C GLY A 655 -23.93 0.55 16.54
N GLY A 656 -23.44 1.80 16.50
CA GLY A 656 -23.69 2.82 17.53
C GLY A 656 -23.05 2.45 18.87
N TYR A 657 -21.88 3.02 19.16
CA TYR A 657 -21.15 2.71 20.38
C TYR A 657 -21.97 3.05 21.63
N ASN A 658 -22.56 2.04 22.27
CA ASN A 658 -22.90 2.19 23.68
C ASN A 658 -21.60 2.10 24.46
N THR A 659 -21.13 3.23 24.98
CA THR A 659 -19.89 3.34 25.76
C THR A 659 -20.09 3.02 27.24
N ASP A 660 -21.34 2.76 27.67
CA ASP A 660 -21.66 2.43 29.05
C ASP A 660 -21.33 0.96 29.34
N GLY A 661 -20.56 0.73 30.41
CA GLY A 661 -20.19 -0.59 30.90
C GLY A 661 -18.71 -0.95 30.74
N GLU A 662 -18.33 -2.09 31.30
CA GLU A 662 -16.97 -2.61 31.33
C GLU A 662 -16.83 -3.82 30.39
N GLN A 663 -15.64 -3.99 29.83
CA GLN A 663 -15.24 -5.18 29.08
C GLN A 663 -14.19 -5.93 29.88
N THR A 664 -14.28 -7.25 29.95
CA THR A 664 -13.22 -8.08 30.54
C THR A 664 -12.27 -8.51 29.44
N VAL A 665 -10.98 -8.19 29.57
CA VAL A 665 -9.94 -8.80 28.73
C VAL A 665 -9.80 -10.25 29.16
N VAL A 666 -10.08 -11.20 28.27
CA VAL A 666 -10.11 -12.65 28.58
C VAL A 666 -8.74 -13.27 28.32
N GLU A 667 -8.17 -13.00 27.15
CA GLU A 667 -6.92 -13.56 26.68
C GLU A 667 -6.26 -12.61 25.67
N ILE A 668 -4.93 -12.58 25.66
CA ILE A 668 -4.13 -11.89 24.64
C ILE A 668 -3.18 -12.90 24.00
N TRP A 669 -3.13 -12.98 22.68
CA TRP A 669 -2.20 -13.85 21.95
C TRP A 669 -1.67 -13.18 20.69
N VAL A 670 -0.76 -13.84 20.00
CA VAL A 670 -0.25 -13.42 18.70
C VAL A 670 -0.69 -14.42 17.64
N ASP A 671 -1.07 -13.90 16.49
CA ASP A 671 -1.53 -14.67 15.33
C ASP A 671 -0.94 -14.09 14.03
N ASP A 672 -1.23 -14.70 12.88
CA ASP A 672 -0.84 -14.16 11.58
C ASP A 672 -1.64 -12.86 11.29
N SER A 673 -0.94 -11.83 10.80
CA SER A 673 -1.55 -10.54 10.48
C SER A 673 -2.53 -10.67 9.34
N ARG A 674 -3.65 -9.93 9.45
CA ARG A 674 -4.74 -9.97 8.47
C ARG A 674 -5.23 -11.38 8.16
N SER A 675 -4.92 -12.35 9.03
CA SER A 675 -5.42 -13.69 8.86
C SER A 675 -6.94 -13.61 8.87
N ASP A 676 -7.52 -14.20 7.83
CA ASP A 676 -8.94 -14.43 7.76
C ASP A 676 -9.39 -15.35 8.93
N HIS A 677 -8.47 -16.08 9.57
CA HIS A 677 -8.71 -17.06 10.62
C HIS A 677 -7.92 -16.77 11.89
N TRP A 678 -8.58 -16.74 13.05
CA TRP A 678 -7.86 -16.77 14.33
C TRP A 678 -7.56 -18.22 14.72
N GLN A 679 -6.31 -18.50 15.09
CA GLN A 679 -5.85 -19.83 15.50
C GLN A 679 -6.67 -20.36 16.68
N VAL A 680 -7.48 -21.40 16.48
CA VAL A 680 -8.24 -22.08 17.55
C VAL A 680 -7.33 -22.63 18.65
N THR A 681 -6.09 -23.00 18.30
CA THR A 681 -5.03 -23.38 19.24
C THR A 681 -3.87 -22.43 19.07
N ARG A 682 -3.49 -21.70 20.12
CA ARG A 682 -2.39 -20.73 20.08
C ARG A 682 -1.07 -21.45 19.87
N ARG A 683 -0.43 -21.27 18.72
CA ARG A 683 0.83 -21.94 18.36
C ARG A 683 2.03 -21.02 18.40
N THR A 684 1.82 -19.73 18.11
CA THR A 684 2.90 -18.75 18.01
C THR A 684 3.31 -18.27 19.41
N PRO A 685 4.56 -18.53 19.86
CA PRO A 685 5.09 -17.93 21.07
C PRO A 685 5.15 -16.41 20.96
N LEU A 686 4.80 -15.69 22.04
CA LEU A 686 4.81 -14.23 22.07
C LEU A 686 6.21 -13.65 21.78
N GLY A 687 7.27 -14.40 22.08
CA GLY A 687 8.65 -14.02 21.81
C GLY A 687 9.08 -14.06 20.33
N GLU A 688 8.23 -14.58 19.44
CA GLU A 688 8.45 -14.48 17.98
C GLU A 688 8.06 -13.10 17.43
N SER A 689 7.25 -12.34 18.19
CA SER A 689 6.85 -11.00 17.82
C SER A 689 7.96 -9.96 17.99
N ASP A 690 7.82 -8.86 17.24
CA ASP A 690 8.59 -7.65 17.49
C ASP A 690 8.32 -7.11 18.90
N ALA A 691 9.32 -7.16 19.79
CA ALA A 691 9.19 -6.75 21.18
C ALA A 691 8.74 -5.30 21.38
N ALA A 692 9.15 -4.38 20.49
CA ALA A 692 8.73 -2.98 20.56
C ALA A 692 7.24 -2.87 20.22
N ALA A 693 6.82 -3.41 19.08
CA ALA A 693 5.44 -3.34 18.63
C ALA A 693 4.48 -4.08 19.57
N LEU A 694 4.89 -5.25 20.10
CA LEU A 694 4.13 -6.01 21.10
C LEU A 694 4.01 -5.24 22.42
N SER A 695 5.10 -4.64 22.91
CA SER A 695 5.07 -3.81 24.12
C SER A 695 4.07 -2.67 23.99
N GLU A 696 4.12 -1.94 22.86
CA GLU A 696 3.16 -0.86 22.58
C GLU A 696 1.73 -1.38 22.54
N ALA A 697 1.49 -2.54 21.91
CA ALA A 697 0.17 -3.15 21.85
C ALA A 697 -0.34 -3.54 23.25
N LEU A 698 0.52 -4.07 24.12
CA LEU A 698 0.13 -4.42 25.49
C LEU A 698 -0.16 -3.18 26.35
N ILE A 699 0.59 -2.09 26.18
CA ILE A 699 0.35 -0.83 26.90
C ILE A 699 -1.04 -0.27 26.63
N ASP A 700 -1.54 -0.41 25.40
CA ASP A 700 -2.89 0.04 25.02
C ASP A 700 -3.98 -0.52 25.94
N TRP A 701 -3.76 -1.74 26.47
CA TRP A 701 -4.68 -2.52 27.31
C TRP A 701 -4.39 -2.47 28.82
N GLN A 702 -3.28 -1.86 29.23
CA GLN A 702 -2.85 -1.79 30.64
C GLN A 702 -3.26 -0.49 31.36
N ALA A 703 -3.81 0.49 30.65
CA ALA A 703 -4.12 1.80 31.23
C ALA A 703 -5.48 1.85 31.96
N ARG A 704 -5.45 2.03 33.29
CA ARG A 704 -6.53 2.72 34.01
C ARG A 704 -6.66 4.14 33.43
N PRO A 705 -7.87 4.67 33.21
CA PRO A 705 -8.01 6.05 32.78
C PRO A 705 -7.36 6.98 33.80
N VAL A 706 -6.45 7.83 33.34
CA VAL A 706 -5.98 8.98 34.10
C VAL A 706 -7.21 9.86 34.31
N ALA A 707 -7.71 9.91 35.55
CA ALA A 707 -8.73 10.86 35.94
C ALA A 707 -8.23 12.27 35.60
N GLY A 708 -9.02 13.02 34.83
CA GLY A 708 -8.71 14.37 34.44
C GLY A 708 -8.43 15.25 35.67
N GLY A 709 -7.24 15.82 35.72
CA GLY A 709 -6.91 16.97 36.54
C GLY A 709 -7.20 18.24 35.73
N SER A 710 -8.13 19.03 36.25
CA SER A 710 -8.52 20.39 35.86
C SER A 710 -7.38 21.33 35.46
#